data_AF-A0A4D9CNU8-F1
#
_entry.id   AF-A0A4D9CNU8-F1
#
_cell.length_a   1.000
_cell.length_b   1.000
_cell.length_c   1.000
_cell.angle_alpha   90.00
_cell.angle_beta   90.00
_cell.angle_gamma   90.00
#
_symmetry.space_group_name_H-M   'P 1'
#
loop_
_entity.id
_entity.type
_entity.pdbx_description
1 polymer ?
#
loop_
_entity_poly.entity_id
_entity_poly.type
_entity_poly.pdbx_seq_one_letter_code
_entity_poly.pdbx_strand_id
1 'polypeptide(L)'
;MRQTTLTRKAVGAGLLALVLLAQASMAFIPGRMAVRTLFQPLKQHQASRVVLSMAEAIEIAMPALSSTMTEGKIVEWTAKVGDKIKAGQTIMVVESDKADMDVEAFEEGFLAKIVFGDGASAPVGATVALLAKSKEEIPAVQAMTPGASPATAPAAAPAPESSAPAGGGASLGVPTNEIAMPALSSTMTEGKIVEWTVKVGDKIKAGQTIMVVESDKADMDVEAFESGYVAAILAKAGEATPVGAPCALLVDNEADVEKVKAALASGASVGGGASAAPASPPPEAAAPPAAANAPSKPTFDFAEVAMPALSSTMTSGKIVAWTAKVGDSVKAGQTVMVVESDKADMDVEAFEGGVLASILTGEGDSAKVGDPVALLAAKKEDVPALQAYGQALKASLSGAPAPAPADSAAAAPAPAASTPVAATAASPPGERVVASGYAKKLASEAGVDLRSVPGTGLGGRVVGANVIAAAAGKPMAKPLGYRSPPGSATPLAKRLAAEAGLDLKSLKGTGEFGRVTADDVLIATGKKSPVKKQAAGGRTGPVKAPKPAPGPMPTGTKPMDGMMKAVAKNMEKTLDVPIFRVSRLITTDKFDKMYAEVKGQGVSVSALLAKAVAKTLERHPILNAAYDPAGAIKYNPDINIAMAVALDGGLITPTLRNANAMDLVSLGGKWRELVKKAQEKRLAPDEYTTGTFTISNLGMYGVSAFDAILPPGQGSILAIGGSIPTVVVRKDGSFAVQKQMTVTITCDHRHIYGADAAEFLRDLAELMEEDVESLLD
;
A
#
# COMPACT_ATOMS: atom_id res chain seq x y z
N MET A 1 -53.60 56.23 -49.10
CA MET A 1 -52.24 56.80 -49.06
C MET A 1 -51.81 56.90 -47.60
N ARG A 2 -50.53 56.61 -47.29
CA ARG A 2 -49.88 56.76 -45.96
C ARG A 2 -50.47 55.83 -44.87
N GLN A 3 -49.70 55.04 -44.11
CA GLN A 3 -48.62 55.35 -43.14
C GLN A 3 -49.16 56.04 -41.86
N THR A 4 -48.80 55.68 -40.62
CA THR A 4 -47.75 54.73 -40.16
C THR A 4 -48.02 54.18 -38.73
N THR A 5 -47.44 53.00 -38.46
CA THR A 5 -46.87 52.45 -37.19
C THR A 5 -47.04 53.23 -35.87
N LEU A 6 -47.48 52.57 -34.78
CA LEU A 6 -46.68 52.34 -33.54
C LEU A 6 -47.28 51.33 -32.51
N THR A 7 -46.48 50.30 -32.17
CA THR A 7 -46.28 49.61 -30.88
C THR A 7 -47.40 49.25 -29.85
N ARG A 8 -47.62 47.93 -29.72
CA ARG A 8 -47.54 47.06 -28.49
C ARG A 8 -48.49 47.22 -27.27
N LYS A 9 -49.30 46.15 -27.05
CA LYS A 9 -49.53 45.33 -25.81
C LYS A 9 -50.11 46.00 -24.53
N ALA A 10 -50.85 45.30 -23.64
CA ALA A 10 -51.57 44.00 -23.65
C ALA A 10 -52.40 43.82 -22.33
N VAL A 11 -53.04 42.64 -22.17
CA VAL A 11 -53.79 42.11 -20.99
C VAL A 11 -55.23 42.67 -20.85
N GLY A 12 -56.29 41.86 -20.71
CA GLY A 12 -56.44 40.40 -20.87
C GLY A 12 -57.69 39.83 -20.16
N ALA A 13 -58.60 39.12 -20.85
CA ALA A 13 -59.83 38.55 -20.27
C ALA A 13 -60.50 37.44 -21.12
N GLY A 14 -61.29 36.56 -20.48
CA GLY A 14 -62.28 35.64 -21.10
C GLY A 14 -61.81 34.19 -21.37
N LEU A 15 -62.68 33.16 -21.40
CA LEU A 15 -64.13 33.11 -21.10
C LEU A 15 -64.61 31.67 -20.74
N LEU A 16 -65.91 31.51 -20.45
CA LEU A 16 -66.59 30.37 -19.81
C LEU A 16 -67.19 29.28 -20.75
N ALA A 17 -67.44 28.13 -20.11
CA ALA A 17 -68.26 26.93 -20.40
C ALA A 17 -69.47 26.92 -21.36
N LEU A 18 -69.84 25.71 -21.86
CA LEU A 18 -71.23 25.28 -22.17
C LEU A 18 -71.41 23.72 -22.12
N VAL A 19 -72.65 23.20 -22.03
CA VAL A 19 -73.00 21.81 -21.56
C VAL A 19 -74.36 21.28 -22.15
N LEU A 20 -74.53 19.94 -22.27
CA LEU A 20 -75.75 19.12 -22.65
C LEU A 20 -76.24 19.24 -24.13
N LEU A 21 -77.07 18.36 -24.75
CA LEU A 21 -77.99 17.23 -24.38
C LEU A 21 -78.22 16.28 -25.62
N ALA A 22 -78.62 14.98 -25.47
CA ALA A 22 -79.58 14.22 -26.35
C ALA A 22 -79.58 12.66 -26.24
N GLN A 23 -80.68 12.01 -26.66
CA GLN A 23 -80.98 10.55 -26.78
C GLN A 23 -82.15 10.32 -27.78
N ALA A 24 -82.57 9.12 -28.26
CA ALA A 24 -81.97 7.78 -28.54
C ALA A 24 -83.06 6.83 -29.14
N SER A 25 -82.72 5.71 -29.84
CA SER A 25 -83.40 4.37 -29.79
C SER A 25 -83.07 3.37 -30.94
N MET A 26 -83.03 2.05 -30.62
CA MET A 26 -83.23 0.76 -31.39
C MET A 26 -83.13 0.69 -32.96
N ALA A 27 -82.70 -0.40 -33.65
CA ALA A 27 -82.81 -1.85 -33.37
C ALA A 27 -81.86 -2.81 -34.20
N PHE A 28 -81.65 -4.04 -33.68
CA PHE A 28 -81.38 -5.38 -34.32
C PHE A 28 -80.46 -5.63 -35.57
N ILE A 29 -79.25 -6.19 -35.34
CA ILE A 29 -78.74 -7.58 -35.66
C ILE A 29 -79.12 -8.25 -37.02
N PRO A 30 -78.23 -9.00 -37.75
CA PRO A 30 -76.77 -9.26 -37.61
C PRO A 30 -75.90 -9.05 -38.89
N GLY A 31 -74.57 -8.93 -38.71
CA GLY A 31 -73.57 -9.11 -39.78
C GLY A 31 -72.14 -9.29 -39.23
N ARG A 32 -71.38 -10.30 -39.69
CA ARG A 32 -70.02 -10.62 -39.20
C ARG A 32 -68.92 -9.90 -39.98
N MET A 33 -68.17 -9.01 -39.32
CA MET A 33 -66.69 -9.01 -39.19
C MET A 33 -66.13 -7.62 -38.87
N ALA A 34 -65.63 -7.43 -37.64
CA ALA A 34 -64.64 -6.41 -37.29
C ALA A 34 -63.91 -6.82 -36.01
N VAL A 35 -62.57 -6.71 -35.98
CA VAL A 35 -61.75 -7.03 -34.78
C VAL A 35 -60.97 -5.79 -34.36
N ARG A 36 -61.51 -5.01 -33.41
CA ARG A 36 -60.72 -4.30 -32.39
C ARG A 36 -61.60 -3.61 -31.33
N THR A 37 -61.06 -3.59 -30.10
CA THR A 37 -61.29 -2.60 -29.02
C THR A 37 -62.71 -2.09 -28.72
N LEU A 38 -63.23 -2.47 -27.55
CA LEU A 38 -63.97 -1.53 -26.70
C LEU A 38 -63.52 -1.68 -25.24
N PHE A 39 -63.54 -0.58 -24.49
CA PHE A 39 -63.18 -0.49 -23.08
C PHE A 39 -64.42 -0.64 -22.20
N GLN A 40 -64.31 -1.34 -21.05
CA GLN A 40 -65.14 -1.06 -19.88
C GLN A 40 -64.32 -1.29 -18.59
N PRO A 41 -64.70 -0.66 -17.46
CA PRO A 41 -63.76 -0.36 -16.39
C PRO A 41 -63.57 -1.52 -15.40
N LEU A 42 -62.37 -2.09 -15.37
CA LEU A 42 -61.90 -2.81 -14.19
C LEU A 42 -61.62 -1.78 -13.07
N LYS A 43 -62.33 -1.93 -11.95
CA LYS A 43 -62.01 -1.22 -10.71
C LYS A 43 -60.54 -1.44 -10.38
N GLN A 44 -59.83 -0.37 -10.03
CA GLN A 44 -58.49 -0.48 -9.44
C GLN A 44 -58.61 -1.09 -8.05
N HIS A 45 -58.62 -2.41 -7.97
CA HIS A 45 -58.01 -3.05 -6.82
C HIS A 45 -56.54 -2.64 -6.82
N GLN A 46 -56.15 -1.83 -5.83
CA GLN A 46 -54.73 -1.70 -5.47
C GLN A 46 -54.27 -3.09 -5.03
N ALA A 47 -53.73 -3.86 -5.97
CA ALA A 47 -53.02 -5.09 -5.65
C ALA A 47 -51.73 -4.68 -4.94
N SER A 48 -51.79 -4.64 -3.61
CA SER A 48 -50.69 -4.27 -2.74
C SER A 48 -49.47 -5.14 -3.04
N ARG A 49 -48.54 -4.60 -3.84
CA ARG A 49 -47.19 -5.13 -3.92
C ARG A 49 -46.57 -4.95 -2.55
N VAL A 50 -46.58 -6.00 -1.75
CA VAL A 50 -45.83 -6.09 -0.51
C VAL A 50 -44.35 -6.07 -0.90
N VAL A 51 -43.80 -4.86 -0.98
CA VAL A 51 -42.36 -4.66 -0.95
C VAL A 51 -41.96 -5.02 0.47
N LEU A 52 -41.17 -6.07 0.67
CA LEU A 52 -40.46 -6.23 1.94
C LEU A 52 -39.40 -5.13 1.99
N SER A 53 -39.75 -4.01 2.62
CA SER A 53 -38.75 -3.11 3.19
C SER A 53 -37.95 -3.90 4.21
N MET A 54 -36.65 -4.04 3.96
CA MET A 54 -35.73 -4.52 4.99
C MET A 54 -35.72 -3.45 6.09
N ALA A 55 -36.17 -3.80 7.30
CA ALA A 55 -36.20 -2.84 8.41
C ALA A 55 -34.78 -2.40 8.75
N GLU A 56 -34.52 -1.10 8.78
CA GLU A 56 -33.24 -0.56 9.21
C GLU A 56 -33.25 -0.39 10.73
N ALA A 57 -32.65 -1.37 11.42
CA ALA A 57 -32.27 -1.21 12.82
C ALA A 57 -31.07 -0.25 12.91
N ILE A 58 -31.19 0.78 13.74
CA ILE A 58 -30.06 1.63 14.15
C ILE A 58 -29.45 0.99 15.40
N GLU A 59 -28.15 0.73 15.39
CA GLU A 59 -27.44 0.10 16.52
C GLU A 59 -26.84 1.16 17.45
N ILE A 60 -27.24 1.18 18.72
CA ILE A 60 -26.52 1.94 19.76
C ILE A 60 -25.37 1.05 20.24
N ALA A 61 -24.14 1.50 20.01
CA ALA A 61 -22.94 0.91 20.60
C ALA A 61 -22.56 1.59 21.92
N MET A 62 -21.93 0.85 22.85
CA MET A 62 -21.36 1.40 24.08
C MET A 62 -20.26 2.44 23.75
N PRO A 63 -20.39 3.72 24.14
CA PRO A 63 -19.39 4.75 23.85
C PRO A 63 -18.13 4.61 24.72
N ALA A 64 -17.00 5.11 24.22
CA ALA A 64 -15.77 5.28 25.00
C ALA A 64 -15.87 6.56 25.83
N LEU A 65 -16.23 6.45 27.11
CA LEU A 65 -16.38 7.61 28.02
C LEU A 65 -15.03 8.07 28.61
N SER A 66 -13.98 7.25 28.52
CA SER A 66 -12.62 7.60 28.91
C SER A 66 -11.58 6.91 28.01
N SER A 67 -10.39 7.52 27.86
CA SER A 67 -9.33 7.02 26.98
C SER A 67 -8.65 5.72 27.47
N THR A 68 -9.01 5.23 28.65
CA THR A 68 -8.53 3.96 29.24
C THR A 68 -9.66 2.95 29.44
N MET A 69 -10.89 3.28 29.04
CA MET A 69 -12.07 2.46 29.21
C MET A 69 -12.16 1.35 28.16
N THR A 70 -12.16 0.08 28.59
CA THR A 70 -12.34 -1.10 27.74
C THR A 70 -13.75 -1.70 27.84
N GLU A 71 -14.38 -1.60 29.01
CA GLU A 71 -15.77 -1.97 29.28
C GLU A 71 -16.48 -0.89 30.11
N GLY A 72 -17.82 -0.88 30.05
CA GLY A 72 -18.67 0.05 30.80
C GLY A 72 -19.85 -0.68 31.43
N LYS A 73 -20.14 -0.36 32.70
CA LYS A 73 -21.24 -0.96 33.45
C LYS A 73 -22.46 -0.06 33.40
N ILE A 74 -23.55 -0.53 32.80
CA ILE A 74 -24.81 0.22 32.74
C ILE A 74 -25.43 0.21 34.13
N VAL A 75 -25.69 1.39 34.70
CA VAL A 75 -26.29 1.52 36.03
C VAL A 75 -27.81 1.45 35.94
N GLU A 76 -28.42 2.28 35.08
CA GLU A 76 -29.86 2.37 34.89
C GLU A 76 -30.20 2.85 33.46
N TRP A 77 -31.20 2.23 32.83
CA TRP A 77 -31.80 2.70 31.58
C TRP A 77 -32.90 3.74 31.83
N THR A 78 -32.65 4.99 31.41
CA THR A 78 -33.62 6.10 31.48
C THR A 78 -34.78 5.93 30.47
N ALA A 79 -34.53 5.27 29.33
CA ALA A 79 -35.51 5.04 28.27
C ALA A 79 -36.01 3.59 28.22
N LYS A 80 -37.31 3.39 27.95
CA LYS A 80 -37.95 2.05 27.96
C LYS A 80 -38.26 1.56 26.55
N VAL A 81 -38.34 0.24 26.40
CA VAL A 81 -38.65 -0.39 25.11
C VAL A 81 -40.02 0.07 24.60
N GLY A 82 -40.03 0.74 23.45
CA GLY A 82 -41.19 1.38 22.83
C GLY A 82 -41.23 2.92 22.91
N ASP A 83 -40.38 3.54 23.72
CA ASP A 83 -40.30 5.01 23.83
C ASP A 83 -39.67 5.65 22.58
N LYS A 84 -40.10 6.87 22.24
CA LYS A 84 -39.41 7.69 21.24
C LYS A 84 -38.25 8.44 21.88
N ILE A 85 -37.05 8.15 21.40
CA ILE A 85 -35.80 8.85 21.73
C ILE A 85 -35.58 9.96 20.68
N LYS A 86 -35.12 11.13 21.14
CA LYS A 86 -34.59 12.20 20.28
C LYS A 86 -33.06 12.22 20.35
N ALA A 87 -32.39 12.74 19.32
CA ALA A 87 -30.98 13.08 19.42
C ALA A 87 -30.76 14.12 20.55
N GLY A 88 -29.70 13.96 21.34
CA GLY A 88 -29.44 14.78 22.54
C GLY A 88 -30.33 14.45 23.74
N GLN A 89 -30.92 13.26 23.81
CA GLN A 89 -31.68 12.77 24.96
C GLN A 89 -30.90 11.65 25.67
N THR A 90 -30.72 11.75 26.99
CA THR A 90 -30.14 10.69 27.82
C THR A 90 -30.93 9.38 27.69
N ILE A 91 -30.24 8.29 27.41
CA ILE A 91 -30.81 6.94 27.22
C ILE A 91 -30.53 6.06 28.44
N MET A 92 -29.30 6.11 28.98
CA MET A 92 -28.82 5.29 30.08
C MET A 92 -27.68 6.00 30.84
N VAL A 93 -27.46 5.61 32.09
CA VAL A 93 -26.31 6.02 32.91
C VAL A 93 -25.26 4.90 32.90
N VAL A 94 -23.99 5.23 32.69
CA VAL A 94 -22.87 4.27 32.66
C VAL A 94 -21.82 4.64 33.70
N GLU A 95 -21.49 3.69 34.57
CA GLU A 95 -20.38 3.73 35.52
C GLU A 95 -19.07 3.45 34.77
N SER A 96 -18.13 4.39 34.84
CA SER A 96 -16.81 4.32 34.20
C SER A 96 -15.68 4.30 35.23
N ASP A 97 -14.43 4.19 34.78
CA ASP A 97 -13.23 4.21 35.61
C ASP A 97 -13.01 5.53 36.39
N LYS A 98 -13.77 6.59 36.09
CA LYS A 98 -13.60 7.94 36.65
C LYS A 98 -14.87 8.60 37.19
N ALA A 99 -16.06 8.26 36.67
CA ALA A 99 -17.35 8.79 37.12
C ALA A 99 -18.53 7.99 36.55
N ASP A 100 -19.71 8.14 37.14
CA ASP A 100 -20.98 7.90 36.45
C ASP A 100 -21.20 8.99 35.39
N MET A 101 -21.61 8.61 34.17
CA MET A 101 -21.91 9.56 33.09
C MET A 101 -23.20 9.20 32.34
N ASP A 102 -23.93 10.25 31.99
CA ASP A 102 -25.13 10.20 31.15
C ASP A 102 -24.76 9.95 29.67
N VAL A 103 -25.33 8.91 29.06
CA VAL A 103 -25.14 8.62 27.63
C VAL A 103 -26.33 9.13 26.82
N GLU A 104 -26.09 10.15 25.99
CA GLU A 104 -27.08 10.72 25.07
C GLU A 104 -27.22 9.95 23.75
N ALA A 105 -28.39 10.07 23.12
CA ALA A 105 -28.66 9.54 21.80
C ALA A 105 -28.05 10.39 20.67
N PHE A 106 -27.38 9.75 19.72
CA PHE A 106 -26.89 10.41 18.50
C PHE A 106 -27.94 10.50 17.39
N GLU A 107 -28.97 9.65 17.37
CA GLU A 107 -30.01 9.60 16.34
C GLU A 107 -31.43 9.57 16.94
N GLU A 108 -32.44 10.05 16.19
CA GLU A 108 -33.85 9.90 16.58
C GLU A 108 -34.40 8.50 16.21
N GLY A 109 -35.19 7.89 17.09
CA GLY A 109 -35.87 6.63 16.78
C GLY A 109 -36.75 6.14 17.93
N PHE A 110 -37.27 4.92 17.78
CA PHE A 110 -38.00 4.21 18.83
C PHE A 110 -37.12 3.10 19.41
N LEU A 111 -36.96 3.03 20.72
CA LEU A 111 -36.14 2.00 21.37
C LEU A 111 -36.80 0.62 21.19
N ALA A 112 -36.33 -0.17 20.23
CA ALA A 112 -36.98 -1.41 19.84
C ALA A 112 -36.58 -2.57 20.74
N LYS A 113 -35.29 -2.67 21.12
CA LYS A 113 -34.76 -3.80 21.90
C LYS A 113 -33.51 -3.39 22.68
N ILE A 114 -33.52 -3.61 23.99
CA ILE A 114 -32.32 -3.54 24.83
C ILE A 114 -31.62 -4.92 24.77
N VAL A 115 -30.30 -4.93 24.62
CA VAL A 115 -29.47 -6.15 24.55
C VAL A 115 -28.75 -6.40 25.88
N PHE A 116 -28.27 -5.32 26.52
CA PHE A 116 -27.64 -5.35 27.84
C PHE A 116 -28.53 -4.58 28.83
N GLY A 117 -29.14 -5.29 29.78
CA GLY A 117 -30.05 -4.70 30.78
C GLY A 117 -29.31 -3.98 31.92
N ASP A 118 -30.08 -3.46 32.87
CA ASP A 118 -29.58 -2.74 34.04
C ASP A 118 -28.58 -3.59 34.85
N GLY A 119 -27.46 -2.99 35.25
CA GLY A 119 -26.37 -3.65 35.98
C GLY A 119 -25.39 -4.47 35.13
N ALA A 120 -25.61 -4.61 33.81
CA ALA A 120 -24.71 -5.37 32.94
C ALA A 120 -23.48 -4.55 32.50
N SER A 121 -22.33 -5.22 32.38
CA SER A 121 -21.17 -4.67 31.67
C SER A 121 -21.25 -4.99 30.18
N ALA A 122 -20.86 -4.04 29.34
CA ALA A 122 -20.65 -4.24 27.91
C ALA A 122 -19.29 -3.64 27.48
N PRO A 123 -18.52 -4.32 26.62
CA PRO A 123 -17.27 -3.79 26.10
C PRO A 123 -17.53 -2.59 25.17
N VAL A 124 -16.61 -1.63 25.16
CA VAL A 124 -16.70 -0.42 24.32
C VAL A 124 -16.84 -0.82 22.84
N GLY A 125 -17.82 -0.22 22.16
CA GLY A 125 -18.18 -0.54 20.78
C GLY A 125 -19.18 -1.68 20.59
N ALA A 126 -19.59 -2.41 21.63
CA ALA A 126 -20.63 -3.45 21.50
C ALA A 126 -22.06 -2.87 21.49
N THR A 127 -22.94 -3.48 20.69
CA THR A 127 -24.34 -3.05 20.54
C THR A 127 -25.16 -3.30 21.81
N VAL A 128 -25.45 -2.22 22.54
CA VAL A 128 -26.23 -2.23 23.79
C VAL A 128 -27.74 -2.19 23.56
N ALA A 129 -28.20 -1.57 22.47
CA ALA A 129 -29.61 -1.55 22.07
C ALA A 129 -29.82 -1.31 20.57
N LEU A 130 -31.03 -1.61 20.10
CA LEU A 130 -31.51 -1.38 18.73
C LEU A 130 -32.65 -0.34 18.73
N LEU A 131 -32.57 0.64 17.82
CA LEU A 131 -33.62 1.60 17.49
C LEU A 131 -34.30 1.22 16.17
N ALA A 132 -35.60 1.49 16.07
CA ALA A 132 -36.37 1.44 14.83
C ALA A 132 -36.70 2.87 14.36
N LYS A 133 -36.57 3.14 13.05
CA LYS A 133 -36.88 4.46 12.46
C LYS A 133 -38.37 4.81 12.52
N SER A 134 -39.26 3.80 12.57
CA SER A 134 -40.70 3.97 12.76
C SER A 134 -41.26 3.09 13.88
N LYS A 135 -42.42 3.49 14.42
CA LYS A 135 -43.15 2.72 15.45
C LYS A 135 -43.71 1.39 14.90
N GLU A 136 -43.86 1.28 13.59
CA GLU A 136 -44.41 0.10 12.90
C GLU A 136 -43.33 -0.99 12.68
N GLU A 137 -42.05 -0.61 12.67
CA GLU A 137 -40.91 -1.53 12.53
C GLU A 137 -40.44 -2.13 13.86
N ILE A 138 -40.88 -1.63 15.02
CA ILE A 138 -40.54 -2.15 16.36
C ILE A 138 -40.62 -3.69 16.45
N PRO A 139 -41.74 -4.37 16.08
CA PRO A 139 -41.81 -5.84 16.16
C PRO A 139 -40.87 -6.55 15.17
N ALA A 140 -40.52 -5.92 14.05
CA ALA A 140 -39.54 -6.48 13.11
C ALA A 140 -38.11 -6.42 13.68
N VAL A 141 -37.72 -5.26 14.22
CA VAL A 141 -36.42 -5.06 14.87
C VAL A 141 -36.29 -5.88 16.17
N GLN A 142 -37.39 -6.08 16.91
CA GLN A 142 -37.41 -7.00 18.06
C GLN A 142 -37.15 -8.45 17.67
N ALA A 143 -37.67 -8.88 16.51
CA ALA A 143 -37.44 -10.22 15.96
C ALA A 143 -36.03 -10.41 15.38
N MET A 144 -35.26 -9.34 15.17
CA MET A 144 -33.84 -9.44 14.80
C MET A 144 -33.01 -9.90 16.01
N THR A 145 -32.27 -10.98 15.85
CA THR A 145 -31.22 -11.39 16.80
C THR A 145 -30.02 -10.46 16.59
N PRO A 146 -29.48 -9.81 17.65
CA PRO A 146 -28.17 -9.16 17.55
C PRO A 146 -27.12 -10.18 17.11
N GLY A 147 -26.34 -9.86 16.08
CA GLY A 147 -25.32 -10.77 15.54
C GLY A 147 -25.76 -11.66 14.37
N ALA A 148 -26.16 -11.06 13.25
CA ALA A 148 -26.24 -11.74 11.94
C ALA A 148 -25.94 -10.83 10.73
N SER A 149 -25.03 -9.86 10.90
CA SER A 149 -24.53 -9.04 9.78
C SER A 149 -23.76 -9.94 8.78
N PRO A 150 -23.84 -9.70 7.45
CA PRO A 150 -23.06 -10.43 6.45
C PRO A 150 -21.58 -10.06 6.56
N ALA A 151 -20.85 -10.75 7.44
CA ALA A 151 -19.44 -10.53 7.72
C ALA A 151 -18.57 -10.72 6.46
N THR A 152 -18.23 -9.60 5.82
CA THR A 152 -17.09 -9.53 4.90
C THR A 152 -15.83 -9.55 5.76
N ALA A 153 -15.30 -10.75 5.99
CA ALA A 153 -14.23 -10.96 6.96
C ALA A 153 -12.93 -10.21 6.59
N PRO A 154 -12.40 -9.35 7.48
CA PRO A 154 -10.96 -9.20 7.61
C PRO A 154 -10.39 -10.58 7.96
N ALA A 155 -9.34 -11.03 7.27
CA ALA A 155 -8.79 -12.35 7.51
C ALA A 155 -8.10 -12.40 8.87
N ALA A 156 -8.67 -13.12 9.83
CA ALA A 156 -7.96 -13.53 11.04
C ALA A 156 -6.74 -14.37 10.62
N ALA A 157 -5.54 -13.91 10.97
CA ALA A 157 -4.33 -14.67 10.75
C ALA A 157 -4.33 -15.91 11.67
N PRO A 158 -4.06 -17.12 11.17
CA PRO A 158 -4.01 -18.31 12.01
C PRO A 158 -2.80 -18.25 12.95
N ALA A 159 -3.03 -18.60 14.23
CA ALA A 159 -1.94 -18.89 15.14
C ALA A 159 -1.13 -20.11 14.64
N PRO A 160 0.21 -20.11 14.76
CA PRO A 160 1.03 -21.21 14.28
C PRO A 160 1.03 -22.38 15.27
N GLU A 161 0.35 -23.49 14.93
CA GLU A 161 0.68 -24.79 15.53
C GLU A 161 2.09 -25.19 15.08
N SER A 162 2.95 -25.54 16.05
CA SER A 162 4.33 -25.93 15.79
C SER A 162 4.44 -27.42 15.48
N SER A 163 5.03 -27.77 14.33
CA SER A 163 5.52 -29.12 14.05
C SER A 163 7.05 -29.13 14.13
N ALA A 164 7.60 -29.92 15.05
CA ALA A 164 9.03 -29.92 15.38
C ALA A 164 9.95 -30.40 14.23
N PRO A 165 11.21 -29.94 14.25
CA PRO A 165 12.33 -30.87 14.38
C PRO A 165 13.04 -30.71 15.73
N ALA A 166 13.69 -31.79 16.21
CA ALA A 166 14.25 -31.85 17.55
C ALA A 166 15.67 -31.26 17.67
N GLY A 167 15.87 -30.46 18.72
CA GLY A 167 17.17 -30.04 19.26
C GLY A 167 16.99 -29.75 20.75
N GLY A 168 17.66 -30.50 21.63
CA GLY A 168 17.27 -30.61 23.04
C GLY A 168 17.81 -29.53 23.96
N GLY A 169 16.90 -28.85 24.67
CA GLY A 169 17.15 -28.07 25.89
C GLY A 169 15.89 -28.17 26.78
N ALA A 170 16.05 -28.23 28.11
CA ALA A 170 14.93 -28.46 29.02
C ALA A 170 14.13 -27.16 29.25
N SER A 171 12.82 -27.19 29.00
CA SER A 171 11.91 -26.06 29.25
C SER A 171 11.17 -26.20 30.59
N LEU A 172 10.65 -25.08 31.10
CA LEU A 172 10.04 -24.97 32.44
C LEU A 172 8.71 -25.74 32.61
N GLY A 173 8.11 -26.25 31.53
CA GLY A 173 6.97 -27.18 31.57
C GLY A 173 5.63 -26.63 32.10
N VAL A 174 5.55 -25.32 32.35
CA VAL A 174 4.43 -24.61 33.00
C VAL A 174 4.24 -23.27 32.27
N PRO A 175 3.00 -22.77 32.08
CA PRO A 175 2.78 -21.40 31.60
C PRO A 175 3.23 -20.38 32.67
N THR A 176 4.13 -19.49 32.29
CA THR A 176 4.69 -18.43 33.13
C THR A 176 4.61 -17.08 32.42
N ASN A 177 4.08 -16.06 33.06
CA ASN A 177 4.05 -14.70 32.52
C ASN A 177 5.24 -13.91 33.09
N GLU A 178 5.94 -13.15 32.25
CA GLU A 178 7.18 -12.46 32.65
C GLU A 178 6.94 -10.98 32.96
N ILE A 179 7.31 -10.53 34.17
CA ILE A 179 7.28 -9.12 34.55
C ILE A 179 8.57 -8.47 34.06
N ALA A 180 8.49 -7.72 32.96
CA ALA A 180 9.61 -6.96 32.42
C ALA A 180 9.76 -5.57 33.06
N MET A 181 10.99 -5.04 33.11
CA MET A 181 11.27 -3.67 33.59
C MET A 181 10.56 -2.62 32.71
N PRO A 182 9.63 -1.81 33.25
CA PRO A 182 8.88 -0.82 32.47
C PRO A 182 9.70 0.42 32.10
N ALA A 183 9.30 1.08 31.00
CA ALA A 183 9.87 2.36 30.56
C ALA A 183 9.23 3.53 31.33
N LEU A 184 9.76 3.86 32.51
CA LEU A 184 9.18 4.90 33.39
C LEU A 184 9.47 6.35 32.91
N SER A 185 10.37 6.52 31.94
CA SER A 185 10.65 7.82 31.33
C SER A 185 11.09 7.66 29.87
N SER A 186 10.77 8.63 29.00
CA SER A 186 11.05 8.57 27.55
C SER A 186 12.54 8.66 27.19
N THR A 187 13.42 8.85 28.17
CA THR A 187 14.89 8.85 28.02
C THR A 187 15.57 7.73 28.81
N MET A 188 14.80 6.82 29.42
CA MET A 188 15.29 5.77 30.31
C MET A 188 15.67 4.51 29.53
N THR A 189 16.92 4.04 29.69
CA THR A 189 17.43 2.79 29.10
C THR A 189 17.58 1.66 30.12
N GLU A 190 17.76 2.01 31.39
CA GLU A 190 17.91 1.10 32.52
C GLU A 190 17.25 1.70 33.78
N GLY A 191 16.83 0.84 34.70
CA GLY A 191 16.20 1.21 35.97
C GLY A 191 16.76 0.41 37.14
N LYS A 192 16.96 1.08 38.28
CA LYS A 192 17.52 0.46 39.49
C LYS A 192 16.39 0.12 40.45
N ILE A 193 16.21 -1.18 40.74
CA ILE A 193 15.19 -1.62 41.69
C ILE A 193 15.66 -1.24 43.10
N VAL A 194 14.90 -0.40 43.81
CA VAL A 194 15.22 0.01 45.19
C VAL A 194 14.78 -1.06 46.18
N GLU A 195 13.51 -1.46 46.11
CA GLU A 195 12.90 -2.46 47.00
C GLU A 195 11.81 -3.26 46.27
N TRP A 196 11.64 -4.52 46.66
CA TRP A 196 10.53 -5.38 46.22
C TRP A 196 9.46 -5.43 47.33
N THR A 197 8.26 -4.94 47.02
CA THR A 197 7.10 -4.92 47.94
C THR A 197 6.47 -6.30 48.11
N VAL A 198 6.71 -7.22 47.15
CA VAL A 198 6.19 -8.59 47.12
C VAL A 198 7.27 -9.65 47.32
N LYS A 199 6.89 -10.83 47.82
CA LYS A 199 7.78 -11.97 48.06
C LYS A 199 7.43 -13.18 47.19
N VAL A 200 8.37 -14.10 47.05
CA VAL A 200 8.29 -15.22 46.10
C VAL A 200 7.30 -16.30 46.56
N GLY A 201 6.03 -16.10 46.25
CA GLY A 201 4.89 -16.95 46.58
C GLY A 201 3.62 -16.12 46.86
N ASP A 202 3.75 -14.81 47.02
CA ASP A 202 2.63 -13.91 47.27
C ASP A 202 1.70 -13.83 46.05
N LYS A 203 0.40 -13.63 46.33
CA LYS A 203 -0.63 -13.43 45.32
C LYS A 203 -0.80 -11.94 45.02
N ILE A 204 -0.63 -11.59 43.76
CA ILE A 204 -0.74 -10.24 43.21
C ILE A 204 -2.09 -10.07 42.51
N LYS A 205 -2.68 -8.88 42.64
CA LYS A 205 -3.79 -8.40 41.81
C LYS A 205 -3.28 -7.37 40.80
N ALA A 206 -3.94 -7.24 39.64
CA ALA A 206 -3.71 -6.10 38.77
C ALA A 206 -3.99 -4.77 39.54
N GLY A 207 -3.16 -3.75 39.33
CA GLY A 207 -3.17 -2.49 40.09
C GLY A 207 -2.54 -2.57 41.49
N GLN A 208 -1.72 -3.60 41.77
CA GLN A 208 -0.99 -3.73 43.05
C GLN A 208 0.51 -3.43 42.84
N THR A 209 1.10 -2.58 43.67
CA THR A 209 2.54 -2.28 43.66
C THR A 209 3.39 -3.53 43.89
N ILE A 210 4.35 -3.77 43.00
CA ILE A 210 5.26 -4.91 42.99
C ILE A 210 6.65 -4.52 43.51
N MET A 211 7.19 -3.42 42.99
CA MET A 211 8.56 -2.95 43.26
C MET A 211 8.65 -1.44 43.13
N VAL A 212 9.62 -0.83 43.81
CA VAL A 212 9.97 0.59 43.69
C VAL A 212 11.21 0.71 42.81
N VAL A 213 11.18 1.57 41.79
CA VAL A 213 12.28 1.77 40.83
C VAL A 213 12.77 3.21 40.84
N GLU A 214 14.06 3.37 41.04
CA GLU A 214 14.79 4.64 40.93
C GLU A 214 15.08 4.91 39.45
N SER A 215 14.64 6.06 38.96
CA SER A 215 14.76 6.49 37.56
C SER A 215 15.57 7.79 37.44
N ASP A 216 15.80 8.26 36.21
CA ASP A 216 16.53 9.49 35.92
C ASP A 216 15.84 10.78 36.41
N LYS A 217 14.62 10.68 36.97
CA LYS A 217 13.78 11.83 37.35
C LYS A 217 13.08 11.70 38.72
N ALA A 218 12.79 10.48 39.17
CA ALA A 218 12.13 10.20 40.46
C ALA A 218 12.22 8.72 40.84
N ASP A 219 12.00 8.40 42.12
CA ASP A 219 11.56 7.06 42.54
C ASP A 219 10.08 6.89 42.14
N MET A 220 9.73 5.73 41.59
CA MET A 220 8.38 5.43 41.09
C MET A 220 7.94 4.02 41.48
N ASP A 221 6.68 3.90 41.89
CA ASP A 221 6.02 2.62 42.19
C ASP A 221 5.62 1.89 40.89
N VAL A 222 6.03 0.63 40.73
CA VAL A 222 5.66 -0.21 39.59
C VAL A 222 4.51 -1.14 39.99
N GLU A 223 3.35 -0.96 39.36
CA GLU A 223 2.16 -1.78 39.57
C GLU A 223 2.10 -3.03 38.66
N ALA A 224 1.32 -3.99 39.09
CA ALA A 224 1.00 -5.20 38.34
C ALA A 224 -0.02 -4.92 37.22
N PHE A 225 0.31 -5.31 35.99
CA PHE A 225 -0.67 -5.33 34.88
C PHE A 225 -1.57 -6.58 34.90
N GLU A 226 -1.12 -7.66 35.54
CA GLU A 226 -1.81 -8.96 35.59
C GLU A 226 -1.87 -9.51 37.02
N SER A 227 -2.88 -10.34 37.31
CA SER A 227 -3.02 -11.01 38.61
C SER A 227 -2.48 -12.44 38.57
N GLY A 228 -1.56 -12.79 39.47
CA GLY A 228 -0.94 -14.12 39.55
C GLY A 228 -0.14 -14.31 40.84
N TYR A 229 0.56 -15.45 40.94
CA TYR A 229 1.45 -15.75 42.07
C TYR A 229 2.92 -15.58 41.67
N VAL A 230 3.74 -14.95 42.51
CA VAL A 230 5.18 -14.75 42.21
C VAL A 230 5.93 -16.08 42.30
N ALA A 231 6.28 -16.65 41.14
CA ALA A 231 6.99 -17.90 41.05
C ALA A 231 8.50 -17.75 41.30
N ALA A 232 9.12 -16.71 40.75
CA ALA A 232 10.54 -16.37 40.94
C ALA A 232 10.77 -14.86 40.80
N ILE A 233 11.74 -14.32 41.54
CA ILE A 233 12.34 -12.99 41.29
C ILE A 233 13.73 -13.24 40.71
N LEU A 234 14.03 -12.58 39.59
CA LEU A 234 15.25 -12.77 38.79
C LEU A 234 16.27 -11.65 39.02
N ALA A 235 15.80 -10.40 39.09
CA ALA A 235 16.62 -9.22 39.39
C ALA A 235 16.49 -8.82 40.87
N LYS A 236 17.61 -8.54 41.54
CA LYS A 236 17.65 -8.25 42.98
C LYS A 236 17.45 -6.77 43.29
N ALA A 237 17.00 -6.46 44.50
CA ALA A 237 17.05 -5.10 45.02
C ALA A 237 18.50 -4.59 45.02
N GLY A 238 18.70 -3.36 44.53
CA GLY A 238 19.99 -2.74 44.26
C GLY A 238 20.54 -2.96 42.85
N GLU A 239 19.92 -3.81 42.03
CA GLU A 239 20.41 -4.18 40.69
C GLU A 239 19.82 -3.26 39.60
N ALA A 240 20.69 -2.77 38.69
CA ALA A 240 20.28 -2.01 37.51
C ALA A 240 19.87 -2.99 36.41
N THR A 241 18.61 -2.91 35.98
CA THR A 241 18.02 -3.79 34.96
C THR A 241 17.66 -2.97 33.71
N PRO A 242 18.05 -3.38 32.49
CA PRO A 242 17.68 -2.67 31.28
C PRO A 242 16.17 -2.76 31.02
N VAL A 243 15.59 -1.69 30.46
CA VAL A 243 14.16 -1.62 30.13
C VAL A 243 13.78 -2.77 29.19
N GLY A 244 12.72 -3.51 29.54
CA GLY A 244 12.25 -4.68 28.82
C GLY A 244 12.85 -6.04 29.23
N ALA A 245 13.84 -6.10 30.12
CA ALA A 245 14.36 -7.38 30.64
C ALA A 245 13.48 -7.95 31.78
N PRO A 246 13.35 -9.29 31.91
CA PRO A 246 12.46 -9.93 32.88
C PRO A 246 13.01 -9.85 34.31
N CYS A 247 12.29 -9.13 35.18
CA CYS A 247 12.60 -8.94 36.59
C CYS A 247 12.04 -10.07 37.48
N ALA A 248 10.87 -10.62 37.12
CA ALA A 248 10.19 -11.68 37.88
C ALA A 248 9.24 -12.53 37.01
N LEU A 249 8.80 -13.66 37.53
CA LEU A 249 7.83 -14.58 36.91
C LEU A 249 6.55 -14.70 37.74
N LEU A 250 5.41 -14.62 37.05
CA LEU A 250 4.07 -14.92 37.54
C LEU A 250 3.62 -16.30 37.05
N VAL A 251 2.77 -16.97 37.83
CA VAL A 251 1.97 -18.13 37.39
C VAL A 251 0.55 -18.03 37.95
N ASP A 252 -0.46 -18.45 37.20
CA ASP A 252 -1.87 -18.37 37.58
C ASP A 252 -2.22 -19.20 38.84
N ASN A 253 -1.53 -20.33 39.02
CA ASN A 253 -1.79 -21.31 40.08
C ASN A 253 -0.67 -21.39 41.12
N GLU A 254 -1.07 -21.40 42.39
CA GLU A 254 -0.21 -21.60 43.56
C GLU A 254 0.58 -22.93 43.51
N ALA A 255 -0.04 -24.00 43.00
CA ALA A 255 0.56 -25.34 42.90
C ALA A 255 1.65 -25.47 41.81
N ASP A 256 1.82 -24.45 40.96
CA ASP A 256 2.82 -24.43 39.89
C ASP A 256 4.06 -23.58 40.28
N VAL A 257 3.95 -22.73 41.31
CA VAL A 257 5.07 -21.96 41.89
C VAL A 257 6.22 -22.88 42.33
N GLU A 258 5.94 -24.01 42.98
CA GLU A 258 6.98 -24.96 43.39
C GLU A 258 7.66 -25.64 42.21
N LYS A 259 6.92 -25.89 41.11
CA LYS A 259 7.46 -26.52 39.89
C LYS A 259 8.43 -25.59 39.18
N VAL A 260 8.07 -24.31 39.04
CA VAL A 260 8.94 -23.29 38.43
C VAL A 260 10.18 -23.04 39.30
N LYS A 261 10.03 -22.96 40.64
CA LYS A 261 11.18 -22.90 41.57
C LYS A 261 12.12 -24.10 41.43
N ALA A 262 11.57 -25.32 41.39
CA ALA A 262 12.36 -26.54 41.22
C ALA A 262 13.05 -26.60 39.84
N ALA A 263 12.37 -26.15 38.77
CA ALA A 263 12.91 -26.13 37.42
C ALA A 263 14.06 -25.11 37.28
N LEU A 264 13.93 -23.89 37.80
CA LEU A 264 15.06 -22.94 37.88
C LEU A 264 16.22 -23.51 38.69
N ALA A 265 15.95 -24.14 39.85
CA ALA A 265 16.98 -24.78 40.68
C ALA A 265 17.68 -25.96 39.97
N SER A 266 17.03 -26.59 38.99
CA SER A 266 17.61 -27.62 38.12
C SER A 266 18.38 -27.10 36.91
N GLY A 267 18.47 -25.76 36.74
CA GLY A 267 19.20 -25.12 35.64
C GLY A 267 18.40 -24.93 34.35
N ALA A 268 17.06 -25.02 34.39
CA ALA A 268 16.23 -24.67 33.24
C ALA A 268 16.20 -23.15 33.05
N SER A 269 16.53 -22.68 31.84
CA SER A 269 16.55 -21.25 31.52
C SER A 269 15.14 -20.68 31.35
N VAL A 270 14.88 -19.57 32.02
CA VAL A 270 13.77 -18.65 31.71
C VAL A 270 13.94 -18.11 30.27
N GLY A 271 12.86 -17.74 29.59
CA GLY A 271 12.83 -17.35 28.18
C GLY A 271 13.46 -15.99 27.83
N GLY A 272 14.21 -15.38 28.77
CA GLY A 272 14.78 -14.05 28.61
C GLY A 272 15.93 -13.98 27.60
N GLY A 273 15.67 -13.36 26.45
CA GLY A 273 16.73 -12.93 25.54
C GLY A 273 17.50 -11.75 26.13
N ALA A 274 18.76 -11.96 26.52
CA ALA A 274 19.62 -10.94 27.12
C ALA A 274 20.99 -10.86 26.45
N SER A 275 21.59 -9.66 26.48
CA SER A 275 22.92 -9.38 25.91
C SER A 275 24.04 -9.74 26.89
N ALA A 276 25.15 -10.27 26.39
CA ALA A 276 26.44 -10.28 27.08
C ALA A 276 27.61 -10.39 26.09
N ALA A 277 28.74 -9.77 26.45
CA ALA A 277 30.05 -9.89 25.79
C ALA A 277 31.13 -10.05 26.90
N PRO A 278 32.45 -10.14 26.62
CA PRO A 278 33.18 -10.50 25.38
C PRO A 278 34.20 -11.65 25.58
N ALA A 279 34.73 -12.23 24.49
CA ALA A 279 35.95 -13.08 24.51
C ALA A 279 36.63 -13.17 23.11
N SER A 280 37.93 -13.54 23.08
CA SER A 280 38.85 -13.37 21.91
C SER A 280 39.06 -14.64 21.03
N PRO A 281 39.54 -14.51 19.76
CA PRO A 281 39.59 -15.59 18.74
C PRO A 281 40.98 -16.29 18.60
N PRO A 282 41.10 -17.43 17.88
CA PRO A 282 41.47 -17.47 16.43
C PRO A 282 40.90 -18.73 15.67
N PRO A 283 41.29 -19.13 14.42
CA PRO A 283 42.14 -18.53 13.36
C PRO A 283 41.50 -18.45 11.91
N GLU A 284 42.33 -18.11 10.90
CA GLU A 284 42.05 -18.04 9.43
C GLU A 284 41.77 -19.41 8.73
N ALA A 285 41.42 -19.56 7.43
CA ALA A 285 41.40 -18.70 6.20
C ALA A 285 40.25 -19.13 5.23
N ALA A 286 39.97 -18.58 4.03
CA ALA A 286 40.67 -17.66 3.11
C ALA A 286 39.69 -16.86 2.19
N ALA A 287 40.18 -15.86 1.43
CA ALA A 287 39.41 -14.86 0.64
C ALA A 287 39.29 -15.18 -0.89
N PRO A 288 38.57 -14.35 -1.69
CA PRO A 288 39.20 -13.22 -2.43
C PRO A 288 38.26 -12.03 -2.79
N PRO A 289 38.69 -10.97 -3.52
CA PRO A 289 40.01 -10.33 -3.64
C PRO A 289 40.01 -8.86 -3.09
N ALA A 290 41.11 -8.12 -3.23
CA ALA A 290 41.40 -6.92 -2.41
C ALA A 290 41.09 -5.52 -3.01
N ALA A 291 40.87 -4.56 -2.11
CA ALA A 291 40.99 -3.11 -2.32
C ALA A 291 41.74 -2.49 -1.11
N ALA A 292 42.29 -1.27 -1.24
CA ALA A 292 43.44 -0.84 -0.44
C ALA A 292 43.14 -0.31 0.99
N ASN A 293 43.90 -0.85 1.95
CA ASN A 293 44.39 -0.30 3.22
C ASN A 293 43.77 1.01 3.78
N ALA A 294 43.06 0.89 4.92
CA ALA A 294 42.98 1.95 5.92
C ALA A 294 44.09 1.77 6.97
N PRO A 295 44.61 2.85 7.60
CA PRO A 295 45.64 2.74 8.63
C PRO A 295 45.08 2.17 9.94
N SER A 296 45.80 1.21 10.55
CA SER A 296 45.48 0.67 11.86
C SER A 296 45.62 1.74 12.95
N LYS A 297 44.57 1.94 13.78
CA LYS A 297 44.61 2.82 14.96
C LYS A 297 45.69 2.34 15.95
N PRO A 298 46.58 3.22 16.45
CA PRO A 298 47.64 2.83 17.36
C PRO A 298 47.11 2.37 18.73
N THR A 299 47.85 1.45 19.37
CA THR A 299 47.44 0.70 20.57
C THR A 299 47.81 1.38 21.89
N PHE A 300 47.92 2.71 21.91
CA PHE A 300 48.23 3.51 23.09
C PHE A 300 47.20 4.63 23.26
N ASP A 301 47.10 5.18 24.47
CA ASP A 301 46.07 6.18 24.79
C ASP A 301 46.37 7.55 24.15
N PHE A 302 45.44 8.03 23.34
CA PHE A 302 45.46 9.36 22.73
C PHE A 302 44.05 9.94 22.66
N ALA A 303 43.94 11.25 22.80
CA ALA A 303 42.68 11.97 22.73
C ALA A 303 42.44 12.53 21.32
N GLU A 304 41.19 12.51 20.86
CA GLU A 304 40.78 13.02 19.55
C GLU A 304 40.00 14.33 19.75
N VAL A 305 40.53 15.44 19.25
CA VAL A 305 39.84 16.74 19.28
C VAL A 305 38.84 16.73 18.13
N ALA A 306 37.56 16.51 18.43
CA ALA A 306 36.46 16.59 17.48
C ALA A 306 35.94 18.03 17.31
N MET A 307 35.42 18.37 16.13
CA MET A 307 34.76 19.65 15.87
C MET A 307 33.48 19.80 16.72
N PRO A 308 33.38 20.79 17.64
CA PRO A 308 32.25 20.92 18.55
C PRO A 308 31.00 21.54 17.90
N ALA A 309 29.84 21.26 18.49
CA ALA A 309 28.54 21.83 18.10
C ALA A 309 28.35 23.23 18.70
N LEU A 310 28.94 24.27 18.10
CA LEU A 310 28.89 25.65 18.62
C LEU A 310 27.54 26.34 18.47
N SER A 311 26.60 25.76 17.70
CA SER A 311 25.19 26.17 17.72
C SER A 311 24.27 24.98 17.42
N SER A 312 23.03 25.01 17.90
CA SER A 312 22.04 23.92 17.71
C SER A 312 21.58 23.70 16.27
N THR A 313 22.01 24.55 15.33
CA THR A 313 21.78 24.43 13.89
C THR A 313 23.06 24.12 13.10
N MET A 314 24.21 24.01 13.77
CA MET A 314 25.51 23.83 13.14
C MET A 314 25.73 22.38 12.69
N THR A 315 26.02 22.18 11.40
CA THR A 315 26.38 20.86 10.83
C THR A 315 27.88 20.76 10.49
N SER A 316 28.55 21.89 10.27
CA SER A 316 29.97 21.99 9.97
C SER A 316 30.52 23.36 10.39
N GLY A 317 31.78 23.41 10.80
CA GLY A 317 32.51 24.65 11.14
C GLY A 317 33.75 24.83 10.27
N LYS A 318 34.17 26.07 10.08
CA LYS A 318 35.40 26.43 9.37
C LYS A 318 36.44 26.93 10.37
N ILE A 319 37.66 26.39 10.33
CA ILE A 319 38.72 26.80 11.24
C ILE A 319 39.34 28.11 10.72
N VAL A 320 39.39 29.15 11.54
CA VAL A 320 39.97 30.46 11.17
C VAL A 320 41.47 30.48 11.41
N ALA A 321 41.90 30.03 12.60
CA ALA A 321 43.30 29.96 13.01
C ALA A 321 43.49 28.89 14.10
N TRP A 322 44.67 28.28 14.16
CA TRP A 322 45.10 27.42 15.27
C TRP A 322 45.95 28.21 16.27
N THR A 323 45.54 28.21 17.54
CA THR A 323 46.23 28.89 18.65
C THR A 323 47.40 28.05 19.19
N ALA A 324 47.30 26.71 19.08
CA ALA A 324 48.33 25.74 19.48
C ALA A 324 48.99 25.08 18.26
N LYS A 325 50.30 24.83 18.31
CA LYS A 325 51.08 24.23 17.21
C LYS A 325 51.41 22.77 17.47
N VAL A 326 51.75 22.06 16.40
CA VAL A 326 52.18 20.66 16.47
C VAL A 326 53.46 20.55 17.32
N GLY A 327 53.36 19.84 18.44
CA GLY A 327 54.41 19.67 19.46
C GLY A 327 54.19 20.48 20.75
N ASP A 328 53.23 21.40 20.79
CA ASP A 328 52.89 22.17 21.99
C ASP A 328 52.09 21.33 23.01
N SER A 329 52.25 21.66 24.29
CA SER A 329 51.47 21.06 25.37
C SER A 329 50.27 21.95 25.71
N VAL A 330 49.08 21.38 25.60
CA VAL A 330 47.79 22.02 25.80
C VAL A 330 47.17 21.49 27.10
N LYS A 331 46.61 22.37 27.92
CA LYS A 331 45.87 22.00 29.13
C LYS A 331 44.37 21.90 28.85
N ALA A 332 43.64 21.12 29.64
CA ALA A 332 42.18 21.22 29.67
C ALA A 332 41.77 22.66 30.06
N GLY A 333 40.80 23.23 29.35
CA GLY A 333 40.42 24.65 29.48
C GLY A 333 41.39 25.65 28.84
N GLN A 334 42.17 25.23 27.84
CA GLN A 334 43.04 26.10 27.05
C GLN A 334 42.57 26.18 25.59
N THR A 335 42.43 27.38 25.04
CA THR A 335 42.07 27.62 23.64
C THR A 335 43.07 26.95 22.67
N VAL A 336 42.54 26.19 21.72
CA VAL A 336 43.32 25.42 20.73
C VAL A 336 43.18 25.99 19.33
N MET A 337 41.98 26.45 18.97
CA MET A 337 41.64 26.98 17.64
C MET A 337 40.46 27.96 17.73
N VAL A 338 40.31 28.81 16.72
CA VAL A 338 39.15 29.70 16.52
C VAL A 338 38.30 29.14 15.38
N VAL A 339 36.99 29.01 15.57
CA VAL A 339 36.05 28.46 14.58
C VAL A 339 35.00 29.49 14.19
N GLU A 340 34.86 29.71 12.88
CA GLU A 340 33.82 30.50 12.25
C GLU A 340 32.53 29.66 12.19
N SER A 341 31.48 30.17 12.84
CA SER A 341 30.15 29.52 12.90
C SER A 341 29.10 30.33 12.13
N ASP A 342 27.85 29.84 12.11
CA ASP A 342 26.73 30.53 11.47
C ASP A 342 26.30 31.84 12.16
N LYS A 343 26.90 32.18 13.30
CA LYS A 343 26.47 33.29 14.18
C LYS A 343 27.62 34.17 14.72
N ALA A 344 28.82 33.62 14.89
CA ALA A 344 30.02 34.33 15.35
C ALA A 344 31.31 33.51 15.14
N ASP A 345 32.47 34.16 15.20
CA ASP A 345 33.72 33.46 15.53
C ASP A 345 33.73 33.08 17.02
N MET A 346 34.16 31.86 17.35
CA MET A 346 34.17 31.32 18.70
C MET A 346 35.48 30.59 19.00
N ASP A 347 36.02 30.82 20.19
CA ASP A 347 37.19 30.13 20.72
C ASP A 347 36.84 28.71 21.16
N VAL A 348 37.61 27.71 20.71
CA VAL A 348 37.43 26.30 21.09
C VAL A 348 38.54 25.87 22.05
N GLU A 349 38.17 25.52 23.27
CA GLU A 349 39.05 25.02 24.32
C GLU A 349 39.24 23.49 24.25
N ALA A 350 40.41 23.01 24.68
CA ALA A 350 40.66 21.59 24.87
C ALA A 350 39.88 21.05 26.08
N PHE A 351 39.09 19.99 25.87
CA PHE A 351 38.41 19.28 26.95
C PHE A 351 39.38 18.43 27.80
N GLU A 352 40.45 17.92 27.18
CA GLU A 352 41.49 17.11 27.82
C GLU A 352 42.88 17.69 27.56
N GLY A 353 43.79 17.54 28.53
CA GLY A 353 45.18 18.02 28.40
C GLY A 353 46.10 17.00 27.74
N GLY A 354 46.94 17.44 26.80
CA GLY A 354 47.86 16.57 26.05
C GLY A 354 48.87 17.34 25.20
N VAL A 355 49.70 16.64 24.44
CA VAL A 355 50.64 17.23 23.47
C VAL A 355 50.03 17.16 22.08
N LEU A 356 49.86 18.30 21.40
CA LEU A 356 49.18 18.35 20.10
C LEU A 356 50.06 17.69 19.02
N ALA A 357 49.68 16.48 18.62
CA ALA A 357 50.53 15.60 17.83
C ALA A 357 50.34 15.79 16.32
N SER A 358 49.10 15.97 15.84
CA SER A 358 48.82 16.14 14.41
C SER A 358 47.53 16.95 14.17
N ILE A 359 47.53 17.79 13.13
CA ILE A 359 46.39 18.61 12.69
C ILE A 359 45.78 17.99 11.42
N LEU A 360 44.55 17.48 11.54
CA LEU A 360 43.82 16.82 10.46
C LEU A 360 43.15 17.84 9.54
N THR A 361 42.58 18.91 10.08
CA THR A 361 41.90 20.00 9.34
C THR A 361 42.72 21.29 9.43
N GLY A 362 43.11 21.87 8.29
CA GLY A 362 44.00 23.03 8.23
C GLY A 362 43.30 24.37 8.57
N GLU A 363 44.09 25.44 8.61
CA GLU A 363 43.57 26.81 8.69
C GLU A 363 42.83 27.15 7.38
N GLY A 364 41.59 27.63 7.48
CA GLY A 364 40.71 27.88 6.35
C GLY A 364 39.86 26.68 5.91
N ASP A 365 40.21 25.45 6.31
CA ASP A 365 39.44 24.23 5.99
C ASP A 365 38.17 24.12 6.86
N SER A 366 37.22 23.29 6.42
CA SER A 366 35.99 23.00 7.17
C SER A 366 35.86 21.51 7.52
N ALA A 367 35.28 21.23 8.68
CA ALA A 367 34.99 19.89 9.19
C ALA A 367 33.53 19.81 9.67
N LYS A 368 32.93 18.62 9.65
CA LYS A 368 31.57 18.43 10.19
C LYS A 368 31.63 18.36 11.70
N VAL A 369 30.54 18.73 12.36
CA VAL A 369 30.40 18.53 13.80
C VAL A 369 30.57 17.04 14.13
N GLY A 370 31.51 16.72 15.02
CA GLY A 370 31.90 15.35 15.37
C GLY A 370 33.05 14.73 14.56
N ASP A 371 33.50 15.33 13.44
CA ASP A 371 34.71 14.86 12.74
C ASP A 371 35.98 15.22 13.57
N PRO A 372 37.01 14.34 13.64
CA PRO A 372 38.25 14.63 14.34
C PRO A 372 39.10 15.65 13.55
N VAL A 373 39.43 16.78 14.18
CA VAL A 373 40.21 17.88 13.58
C VAL A 373 41.67 17.93 14.03
N ALA A 374 42.01 17.38 15.21
CA ALA A 374 43.38 17.18 15.66
C ALA A 374 43.52 15.98 16.62
N LEU A 375 44.75 15.50 16.78
CA LEU A 375 45.12 14.40 17.68
C LEU A 375 46.03 14.89 18.81
N LEU A 376 45.70 14.55 20.06
CA LEU A 376 46.46 14.86 21.28
C LEU A 376 47.11 13.58 21.83
N ALA A 377 48.44 13.59 21.99
CA ALA A 377 49.17 12.52 22.66
C ALA A 377 49.12 12.71 24.18
N ALA A 378 48.85 11.63 24.93
CA ALA A 378 48.92 11.65 26.40
C ALA A 378 50.36 11.78 26.93
N LYS A 379 51.36 11.43 26.11
CA LYS A 379 52.80 11.46 26.42
C LYS A 379 53.60 12.04 25.26
N LYS A 380 54.80 12.55 25.53
CA LYS A 380 55.63 13.22 24.52
C LYS A 380 56.36 12.24 23.60
N GLU A 381 56.54 11.00 24.05
CA GLU A 381 57.22 9.92 23.33
C GLU A 381 56.38 9.38 22.16
N ASP A 382 55.04 9.38 22.29
CA ASP A 382 54.11 8.78 21.32
C ASP A 382 53.74 9.71 20.14
N VAL A 383 54.16 10.99 20.21
CA VAL A 383 53.89 12.02 19.19
C VAL A 383 54.29 11.61 17.75
N PRO A 384 55.47 11.00 17.49
CA PRO A 384 55.86 10.61 16.12
C PRO A 384 54.97 9.52 15.53
N ALA A 385 54.45 8.60 16.36
CA ALA A 385 53.54 7.55 15.91
C ALA A 385 52.15 8.12 15.57
N LEU A 386 51.66 9.08 16.36
CA LEU A 386 50.43 9.82 16.05
C LEU A 386 50.55 10.72 14.82
N GLN A 387 51.74 11.25 14.53
CA GLN A 387 51.99 12.01 13.30
C GLN A 387 51.85 11.13 12.06
N ALA A 388 52.43 9.93 12.07
CA ALA A 388 52.27 8.96 10.98
C ALA A 388 50.80 8.51 10.82
N TYR A 389 50.12 8.21 11.93
CA TYR A 389 48.69 7.83 11.92
C TYR A 389 47.80 8.96 11.38
N GLY A 390 47.99 10.19 11.88
CA GLY A 390 47.21 11.35 11.46
C GLY A 390 47.42 11.73 9.99
N GLN A 391 48.63 11.57 9.44
CA GLN A 391 48.88 11.77 8.01
C GLN A 391 48.14 10.73 7.16
N ALA A 392 48.14 9.46 7.56
CA ALA A 392 47.39 8.41 6.85
C ALA A 392 45.87 8.59 6.97
N LEU A 393 45.37 9.05 8.13
CA LEU A 393 43.96 9.37 8.34
C LEU A 393 43.53 10.57 7.48
N LYS A 394 44.33 11.64 7.44
CA LYS A 394 44.11 12.82 6.58
C LYS A 394 44.10 12.46 5.09
N ALA A 395 44.98 11.56 4.65
CA ALA A 395 44.97 11.05 3.28
C ALA A 395 43.66 10.27 2.96
N SER A 396 43.18 9.45 3.89
CA SER A 396 41.91 8.72 3.75
C SER A 396 40.68 9.63 3.75
N LEU A 397 40.76 10.82 4.35
CA LEU A 397 39.69 11.83 4.39
C LEU A 397 39.70 12.76 3.17
N SER A 398 40.86 12.97 2.53
CA SER A 398 41.05 13.98 1.47
C SER A 398 40.86 13.47 0.03
N GLY A 399 40.89 12.16 -0.23
CA GLY A 399 40.39 11.57 -1.48
C GLY A 399 41.04 12.02 -2.81
N ALA A 400 42.36 12.23 -2.87
CA ALA A 400 43.08 12.64 -4.09
C ALA A 400 43.87 11.48 -4.77
N PRO A 401 43.84 11.34 -6.11
CA PRO A 401 44.48 10.22 -6.83
C PRO A 401 45.92 10.49 -7.32
N ALA A 402 46.66 9.42 -7.61
CA ALA A 402 48.02 9.42 -8.18
C ALA A 402 48.11 8.49 -9.44
N PRO A 403 49.12 8.66 -10.33
CA PRO A 403 48.98 8.30 -11.75
C PRO A 403 49.34 6.86 -12.14
N ALA A 404 48.92 6.47 -13.36
CA ALA A 404 49.08 5.14 -13.94
C ALA A 404 50.21 5.04 -14.99
N PRO A 405 50.87 3.87 -15.13
CA PRO A 405 51.61 3.44 -16.33
C PRO A 405 50.68 2.78 -17.37
N ALA A 406 51.18 2.50 -18.58
CA ALA A 406 50.38 2.14 -19.76
C ALA A 406 50.69 0.77 -20.40
N ASP A 407 49.73 0.32 -21.24
CA ASP A 407 49.78 -0.64 -22.35
C ASP A 407 50.44 -2.03 -22.23
N SER A 408 49.62 -3.07 -22.50
CA SER A 408 49.96 -4.13 -23.46
C SER A 408 48.67 -4.81 -23.97
N ALA A 409 48.73 -5.52 -25.10
CA ALA A 409 47.57 -5.75 -25.97
C ALA A 409 47.07 -7.21 -26.10
N ALA A 410 45.75 -7.31 -26.32
CA ALA A 410 45.01 -8.25 -27.16
C ALA A 410 45.34 -9.76 -27.19
N ALA A 411 44.33 -10.57 -26.86
CA ALA A 411 44.04 -11.82 -27.58
C ALA A 411 42.54 -12.18 -27.48
N ALA A 412 41.98 -12.74 -28.55
CA ALA A 412 40.67 -13.39 -28.57
C ALA A 412 40.81 -14.78 -29.22
N PRO A 413 39.94 -15.74 -28.86
CA PRO A 413 39.32 -16.54 -29.91
C PRO A 413 37.82 -16.81 -29.69
N ALA A 414 37.18 -17.34 -30.72
CA ALA A 414 35.78 -17.78 -30.72
C ALA A 414 35.70 -19.30 -31.08
N PRO A 415 34.65 -19.85 -31.74
CA PRO A 415 33.52 -20.51 -31.06
C PRO A 415 33.26 -21.96 -31.55
N ALA A 416 32.37 -22.72 -30.88
CA ALA A 416 31.40 -23.67 -31.51
C ALA A 416 30.56 -24.53 -30.53
N ALA A 417 29.27 -24.74 -30.88
CA ALA A 417 28.49 -26.02 -30.90
C ALA A 417 28.42 -27.01 -29.68
N SER A 418 27.42 -27.91 -29.53
CA SER A 418 25.97 -27.95 -29.89
C SER A 418 25.26 -29.23 -29.37
N THR A 419 23.99 -29.14 -28.91
CA THR A 419 22.98 -30.24 -28.73
C THR A 419 23.30 -31.34 -27.67
N PRO A 420 22.35 -32.24 -27.24
CA PRO A 420 20.94 -32.44 -27.64
C PRO A 420 19.90 -32.37 -26.48
N VAL A 421 18.68 -32.91 -26.67
CA VAL A 421 17.48 -32.77 -25.82
C VAL A 421 16.77 -34.13 -25.59
N ALA A 422 15.96 -34.21 -24.51
CA ALA A 422 15.05 -35.30 -24.09
C ALA A 422 15.69 -36.41 -23.22
N ALA A 423 14.99 -37.15 -22.35
CA ALA A 423 13.55 -37.21 -21.99
C ALA A 423 13.40 -37.69 -20.51
N THR A 424 12.27 -37.73 -19.79
CA THR A 424 10.82 -37.50 -19.99
C THR A 424 10.20 -37.04 -18.64
N ALA A 425 9.06 -36.33 -18.64
CA ALA A 425 8.37 -35.90 -17.41
C ALA A 425 7.31 -36.90 -16.89
N ALA A 426 7.16 -36.98 -15.57
CA ALA A 426 6.02 -37.59 -14.87
C ALA A 426 5.26 -36.50 -14.08
N SER A 427 3.93 -36.54 -14.08
CA SER A 427 3.11 -35.53 -13.38
C SER A 427 3.04 -35.79 -11.86
N PRO A 428 3.07 -34.73 -11.02
CA PRO A 428 3.06 -34.89 -9.57
C PRO A 428 1.69 -35.35 -9.01
N PRO A 429 1.66 -36.00 -7.84
CA PRO A 429 0.42 -36.47 -7.23
C PRO A 429 -0.41 -35.31 -6.65
N GLY A 430 -1.69 -35.25 -7.04
CA GLY A 430 -2.66 -34.30 -6.45
C GLY A 430 -3.91 -34.04 -7.29
N GLU A 431 -3.84 -34.20 -8.61
CA GLU A 431 -4.94 -33.81 -9.51
C GLU A 431 -6.06 -34.86 -9.61
N ARG A 432 -7.32 -34.39 -9.76
CA ARG A 432 -8.54 -35.20 -9.64
C ARG A 432 -8.97 -35.77 -11.01
N VAL A 433 -8.84 -37.09 -11.20
CA VAL A 433 -9.13 -37.78 -12.47
C VAL A 433 -10.56 -37.53 -12.98
N VAL A 434 -10.67 -36.97 -14.18
CA VAL A 434 -11.93 -36.66 -14.86
C VAL A 434 -12.38 -37.85 -15.74
N ALA A 435 -13.19 -38.74 -15.17
CA ALA A 435 -13.78 -39.89 -15.86
C ALA A 435 -15.32 -39.78 -15.94
N SER A 436 -15.92 -40.30 -17.01
CA SER A 436 -17.39 -40.37 -17.13
C SER A 436 -17.99 -41.41 -16.16
N GLY A 437 -19.26 -41.24 -15.76
CA GLY A 437 -19.90 -42.15 -14.79
C GLY A 437 -19.90 -43.62 -15.23
N TYR A 438 -20.15 -43.88 -16.51
CA TYR A 438 -20.06 -45.22 -17.09
C TYR A 438 -18.63 -45.79 -17.08
N ALA A 439 -17.61 -44.95 -17.32
CA ALA A 439 -16.21 -45.36 -17.20
C ALA A 439 -15.83 -45.70 -15.76
N LYS A 440 -16.32 -44.94 -14.76
CA LYS A 440 -16.08 -45.22 -13.34
C LYS A 440 -16.67 -46.57 -12.93
N LYS A 441 -17.91 -46.86 -13.33
CA LYS A 441 -18.57 -48.14 -13.02
C LYS A 441 -17.81 -49.33 -13.62
N LEU A 442 -17.48 -49.26 -14.92
CA LEU A 442 -16.66 -50.29 -15.58
C LEU A 442 -15.27 -50.45 -14.94
N ALA A 443 -14.66 -49.38 -14.43
CA ALA A 443 -13.34 -49.45 -13.80
C ALA A 443 -13.39 -50.16 -12.44
N SER A 444 -14.42 -49.92 -11.63
CA SER A 444 -14.67 -50.68 -10.41
C SER A 444 -15.06 -52.14 -10.67
N GLU A 445 -15.78 -52.43 -11.75
CA GLU A 445 -16.19 -53.80 -12.11
C GLU A 445 -15.04 -54.63 -12.73
N ALA A 446 -14.10 -53.97 -13.42
CA ALA A 446 -12.94 -54.63 -14.06
C ALA A 446 -11.61 -54.49 -13.29
N GLY A 447 -11.59 -53.83 -12.12
CA GLY A 447 -10.39 -53.66 -11.28
C GLY A 447 -9.30 -52.75 -11.87
N VAL A 448 -9.65 -51.82 -12.76
CA VAL A 448 -8.68 -50.97 -13.50
C VAL A 448 -8.54 -49.60 -12.84
N ASP A 449 -7.32 -49.18 -12.47
CA ASP A 449 -7.09 -47.80 -11.97
C ASP A 449 -7.29 -46.77 -13.09
N LEU A 450 -8.23 -45.84 -12.88
CA LEU A 450 -8.51 -44.73 -13.79
C LEU A 450 -7.34 -43.75 -13.95
N ARG A 451 -6.33 -43.76 -13.06
CA ARG A 451 -5.12 -42.92 -13.19
C ARG A 451 -4.21 -43.35 -14.34
N SER A 452 -4.14 -44.65 -14.66
CA SER A 452 -3.30 -45.18 -15.73
C SER A 452 -4.00 -45.24 -17.09
N VAL A 453 -5.31 -45.01 -17.15
CA VAL A 453 -6.10 -45.03 -18.38
C VAL A 453 -6.11 -43.64 -19.03
N PRO A 454 -5.44 -43.43 -20.19
CA PRO A 454 -5.45 -42.14 -20.87
C PRO A 454 -6.85 -41.78 -21.40
N GLY A 455 -7.30 -40.55 -21.15
CA GLY A 455 -8.62 -40.09 -21.57
C GLY A 455 -8.68 -39.56 -23.00
N THR A 456 -9.49 -40.17 -23.86
CA THR A 456 -9.71 -39.76 -25.26
C THR A 456 -11.02 -39.00 -25.48
N GLY A 457 -11.83 -38.80 -24.43
CA GLY A 457 -13.03 -37.96 -24.49
C GLY A 457 -12.70 -36.47 -24.58
N LEU A 458 -13.71 -35.67 -24.94
CA LEU A 458 -13.60 -34.20 -25.03
C LEU A 458 -13.01 -33.62 -23.73
N GLY A 459 -11.92 -32.85 -23.86
CA GLY A 459 -11.18 -32.30 -22.71
C GLY A 459 -10.32 -33.31 -21.94
N GLY A 460 -9.89 -34.42 -22.55
CA GLY A 460 -9.03 -35.42 -21.91
C GLY A 460 -9.76 -36.37 -20.96
N ARG A 461 -11.10 -36.45 -21.06
CA ARG A 461 -11.94 -37.26 -20.17
C ARG A 461 -11.79 -38.75 -20.44
N VAL A 462 -11.66 -39.57 -19.39
CA VAL A 462 -11.72 -41.04 -19.51
C VAL A 462 -13.15 -41.50 -19.82
N VAL A 463 -13.30 -42.31 -20.86
CA VAL A 463 -14.58 -42.89 -21.32
C VAL A 463 -14.53 -44.42 -21.29
N GLY A 464 -15.70 -45.08 -21.21
CA GLY A 464 -15.78 -46.52 -20.92
C GLY A 464 -15.04 -47.43 -21.92
N ALA A 465 -14.96 -47.02 -23.19
CA ALA A 465 -14.19 -47.75 -24.21
C ALA A 465 -12.70 -47.89 -23.84
N ASN A 466 -12.13 -46.91 -23.14
CA ASN A 466 -10.72 -46.91 -22.73
C ASN A 466 -10.52 -47.88 -21.56
N VAL A 467 -11.45 -47.90 -20.61
CA VAL A 467 -11.43 -48.86 -19.50
C VAL A 467 -11.56 -50.29 -20.00
N ILE A 468 -12.45 -50.55 -20.96
CA ILE A 468 -12.59 -51.85 -21.62
C ILE A 468 -11.31 -52.23 -22.39
N ALA A 469 -10.71 -51.30 -23.12
CA ALA A 469 -9.46 -51.56 -23.86
C ALA A 469 -8.25 -51.81 -22.93
N ALA A 470 -8.20 -51.16 -21.77
CA ALA A 470 -7.18 -51.39 -20.74
C ALA A 470 -7.37 -52.78 -20.08
N ALA A 471 -8.59 -53.12 -19.68
CA ALA A 471 -8.93 -54.45 -19.16
C ALA A 471 -8.64 -55.57 -20.18
N ALA A 472 -8.76 -55.29 -21.48
CA ALA A 472 -8.45 -56.22 -22.57
C ALA A 472 -6.96 -56.25 -22.99
N GLY A 473 -6.07 -55.53 -22.31
CA GLY A 473 -4.62 -55.60 -22.53
C GLY A 473 -4.12 -55.17 -23.91
N LYS A 474 -4.91 -54.42 -24.69
CA LYS A 474 -4.55 -54.03 -26.08
C LYS A 474 -3.79 -52.70 -26.12
N PRO A 475 -2.76 -52.56 -26.98
CA PRO A 475 -2.01 -51.30 -27.12
C PRO A 475 -2.95 -50.17 -27.59
N MET A 476 -3.00 -49.09 -26.81
CA MET A 476 -3.93 -47.99 -27.01
C MET A 476 -3.46 -46.99 -28.08
N ALA A 477 -4.40 -46.52 -28.91
CA ALA A 477 -4.14 -45.52 -29.92
C ALA A 477 -3.93 -44.10 -29.33
N LYS A 478 -3.01 -43.35 -29.94
CA LYS A 478 -2.67 -41.96 -29.58
C LYS A 478 -3.90 -41.03 -29.77
N PRO A 479 -4.08 -39.96 -28.97
CA PRO A 479 -5.34 -39.18 -28.96
C PRO A 479 -5.75 -38.63 -30.33
N LEU A 480 -6.86 -39.15 -30.87
CA LEU A 480 -7.50 -38.64 -32.09
C LEU A 480 -8.40 -37.44 -31.74
N GLY A 481 -7.85 -36.24 -31.86
CA GLY A 481 -8.67 -35.02 -31.92
C GLY A 481 -9.68 -35.09 -33.07
N TYR A 482 -10.89 -34.58 -32.84
CA TYR A 482 -12.00 -34.68 -33.80
C TYR A 482 -11.60 -34.13 -35.19
N ARG A 483 -11.51 -35.01 -36.19
CA ARG A 483 -11.18 -34.64 -37.56
C ARG A 483 -12.43 -34.78 -38.43
N SER A 484 -12.71 -33.76 -39.24
CA SER A 484 -13.83 -33.80 -40.19
C SER A 484 -13.60 -34.90 -41.23
N PRO A 485 -14.65 -35.56 -41.74
CA PRO A 485 -14.52 -36.59 -42.77
C PRO A 485 -13.78 -36.10 -44.03
N PRO A 486 -13.06 -36.98 -44.76
CA PRO A 486 -12.45 -36.65 -46.05
C PRO A 486 -13.47 -36.03 -47.02
N GLY A 487 -13.09 -34.96 -47.72
CA GLY A 487 -14.01 -34.18 -48.57
C GLY A 487 -14.96 -33.23 -47.83
N SER A 488 -14.87 -33.10 -46.49
CA SER A 488 -15.59 -32.05 -45.76
C SER A 488 -15.02 -30.67 -46.10
N ALA A 489 -15.89 -29.76 -46.53
CA ALA A 489 -15.52 -28.46 -47.10
C ALA A 489 -16.51 -27.38 -46.66
N THR A 490 -16.06 -26.12 -46.56
CA THR A 490 -16.93 -24.98 -46.24
C THR A 490 -17.90 -24.68 -47.39
N PRO A 491 -19.06 -24.03 -47.15
CA PRO A 491 -20.07 -23.80 -48.21
C PRO A 491 -19.53 -23.01 -49.41
N LEU A 492 -18.62 -22.06 -49.17
CA LEU A 492 -17.95 -21.27 -50.21
C LEU A 492 -16.95 -22.13 -51.00
N ALA A 493 -16.15 -22.96 -50.31
CA ALA A 493 -15.23 -23.90 -50.95
C ALA A 493 -15.96 -24.91 -51.85
N LYS A 494 -17.14 -25.40 -51.44
CA LYS A 494 -17.97 -26.31 -52.24
C LYS A 494 -18.45 -25.68 -53.56
N ARG A 495 -18.81 -24.39 -53.56
CA ARG A 495 -19.20 -23.67 -54.78
C ARG A 495 -18.01 -23.50 -55.72
N LEU A 496 -16.90 -22.95 -55.23
CA LEU A 496 -15.67 -22.76 -56.01
C LEU A 496 -15.11 -24.06 -56.58
N ALA A 497 -15.20 -25.18 -55.85
CA ALA A 497 -14.73 -26.47 -56.34
C ALA A 497 -15.64 -27.04 -57.44
N ALA A 498 -16.95 -26.84 -57.35
CA ALA A 498 -17.90 -27.22 -58.40
C ALA A 498 -17.72 -26.37 -59.66
N GLU A 499 -17.55 -25.05 -59.51
CA GLU A 499 -17.23 -24.12 -60.61
C GLU A 499 -15.87 -24.42 -61.28
N ALA A 500 -14.94 -25.03 -60.56
CA ALA A 500 -13.61 -25.41 -61.05
C ALA A 500 -13.46 -26.89 -61.46
N GLY A 501 -14.51 -27.72 -61.32
CA GLY A 501 -14.46 -29.15 -61.65
C GLY A 501 -13.55 -30.01 -60.75
N LEU A 502 -13.25 -29.57 -59.52
CA LEU A 502 -12.31 -30.25 -58.61
C LEU A 502 -13.02 -31.18 -57.60
N ASP A 503 -12.55 -32.43 -57.47
CA ASP A 503 -12.99 -33.32 -56.40
C ASP A 503 -12.43 -32.87 -55.03
N LEU A 504 -13.35 -32.56 -54.11
CA LEU A 504 -13.05 -32.16 -52.73
C LEU A 504 -12.34 -33.25 -51.92
N LYS A 505 -12.39 -34.53 -52.32
CA LYS A 505 -11.75 -35.63 -51.59
C LYS A 505 -10.22 -35.66 -51.73
N SER A 506 -9.67 -35.18 -52.86
CA SER A 506 -8.22 -35.13 -53.09
C SER A 506 -7.56 -33.90 -52.45
N LEU A 507 -8.34 -32.86 -52.16
CA LEU A 507 -7.85 -31.60 -51.58
C LEU A 507 -7.61 -31.72 -50.07
N LYS A 508 -6.36 -31.47 -49.66
CA LYS A 508 -5.94 -31.43 -48.25
C LYS A 508 -6.32 -30.09 -47.61
N GLY A 509 -7.54 -30.00 -47.08
CA GLY A 509 -8.06 -28.79 -46.46
C GLY A 509 -7.24 -28.28 -45.25
N THR A 510 -7.03 -26.96 -45.20
CA THR A 510 -6.30 -26.28 -44.11
C THR A 510 -7.21 -25.60 -43.08
N GLY A 511 -8.53 -25.74 -43.23
CA GLY A 511 -9.53 -25.20 -42.33
C GLY A 511 -9.69 -25.98 -41.03
N GLU A 512 -10.48 -25.43 -40.12
CA GLU A 512 -10.69 -25.97 -38.78
C GLU A 512 -11.22 -27.41 -38.81
N PHE A 513 -10.67 -28.27 -37.95
CA PHE A 513 -10.88 -29.72 -37.95
C PHE A 513 -10.55 -30.41 -39.31
N GLY A 514 -9.72 -29.80 -40.16
CA GLY A 514 -9.24 -30.37 -41.42
C GLY A 514 -10.18 -30.23 -42.62
N ARG A 515 -11.04 -29.21 -42.64
CA ARG A 515 -11.98 -28.94 -43.75
C ARG A 515 -11.33 -28.17 -44.89
N VAL A 516 -11.75 -28.42 -46.12
CA VAL A 516 -11.35 -27.64 -47.31
C VAL A 516 -11.98 -26.24 -47.26
N THR A 517 -11.15 -25.21 -47.42
CA THR A 517 -11.53 -23.80 -47.42
C THR A 517 -11.51 -23.21 -48.83
N ALA A 518 -12.02 -21.98 -48.98
CA ALA A 518 -12.01 -21.28 -50.27
C ALA A 518 -10.58 -21.04 -50.78
N ASP A 519 -9.65 -20.70 -49.88
CA ASP A 519 -8.23 -20.55 -50.20
C ASP A 519 -7.59 -21.83 -50.71
N ASP A 520 -7.92 -23.00 -50.13
CA ASP A 520 -7.37 -24.29 -50.57
C ASP A 520 -7.76 -24.60 -52.03
N VAL A 521 -8.99 -24.25 -52.44
CA VAL A 521 -9.48 -24.41 -53.82
C VAL A 521 -8.85 -23.37 -54.77
N LEU A 522 -8.66 -22.13 -54.31
CA LEU A 522 -8.01 -21.07 -55.10
C LEU A 522 -6.51 -21.33 -55.31
N ILE A 523 -5.85 -22.00 -54.36
CA ILE A 523 -4.47 -22.50 -54.51
C ILE A 523 -4.45 -23.69 -55.50
N ALA A 524 -5.36 -24.65 -55.36
CA ALA A 524 -5.45 -25.81 -56.26
C ALA A 524 -5.76 -25.44 -57.72
N THR A 525 -6.46 -24.33 -57.96
CA THR A 525 -6.75 -23.77 -59.30
C THR A 525 -5.66 -22.82 -59.82
N GLY A 526 -4.54 -22.67 -59.12
CA GLY A 526 -3.44 -21.77 -59.52
C GLY A 526 -3.77 -20.27 -59.41
N LYS A 527 -4.97 -19.90 -58.96
CA LYS A 527 -5.41 -18.50 -58.82
C LYS A 527 -4.81 -17.78 -57.60
N LYS A 528 -4.08 -18.50 -56.74
CA LYS A 528 -3.42 -17.96 -55.54
C LYS A 528 -2.17 -18.76 -55.19
N SER A 529 -1.02 -18.11 -55.07
CA SER A 529 0.24 -18.79 -54.70
C SER A 529 0.19 -19.32 -53.25
N PRO A 530 0.80 -20.48 -52.95
CA PRO A 530 0.76 -21.08 -51.63
C PRO A 530 1.64 -20.30 -50.64
N VAL A 531 1.02 -19.46 -49.82
CA VAL A 531 1.70 -18.82 -48.68
C VAL A 531 2.11 -19.91 -47.69
N LYS A 532 3.40 -19.94 -47.32
CA LYS A 532 3.97 -20.89 -46.35
C LYS A 532 3.48 -20.57 -44.94
N LYS A 533 2.22 -20.90 -44.67
CA LYS A 533 1.53 -20.66 -43.39
C LYS A 533 2.21 -21.48 -42.29
N GLN A 534 3.10 -20.82 -41.56
CA GLN A 534 3.69 -21.32 -40.32
C GLN A 534 2.57 -21.86 -39.44
N ALA A 535 2.73 -23.07 -38.91
CA ALA A 535 1.62 -23.83 -38.34
C ALA A 535 0.91 -23.02 -37.26
N ALA A 536 -0.33 -22.64 -37.52
CA ALA A 536 -1.17 -21.97 -36.54
C ALA A 536 -1.49 -22.98 -35.44
N GLY A 537 -0.66 -23.00 -34.40
CA GLY A 537 -1.07 -23.51 -33.09
C GLY A 537 -2.43 -22.88 -32.76
N GLY A 538 -3.34 -23.69 -32.20
CA GLY A 538 -4.71 -23.25 -31.93
C GLY A 538 -4.71 -21.94 -31.14
N ARG A 539 -5.73 -21.10 -31.35
CA ARG A 539 -5.84 -19.77 -30.72
C ARG A 539 -6.05 -19.91 -29.21
N THR A 540 -4.96 -20.18 -28.50
CA THR A 540 -4.72 -19.65 -27.17
C THR A 540 -4.81 -18.12 -27.28
N GLY A 541 -5.99 -17.57 -27.00
CA GLY A 541 -6.04 -16.24 -26.39
C GLY A 541 -5.08 -16.27 -25.19
N PRO A 542 -4.33 -15.19 -24.94
CA PRO A 542 -3.14 -15.23 -24.09
C PRO A 542 -3.44 -15.93 -22.77
N VAL A 543 -2.92 -17.15 -22.63
CA VAL A 543 -3.08 -17.94 -21.40
C VAL A 543 -2.27 -17.19 -20.36
N LYS A 544 -2.98 -16.41 -19.55
CA LYS A 544 -2.43 -15.66 -18.42
C LYS A 544 -1.50 -16.61 -17.68
N ALA A 545 -0.20 -16.31 -17.68
CA ALA A 545 0.82 -17.24 -17.23
C ALA A 545 0.43 -17.80 -15.86
N PRO A 546 0.56 -19.13 -15.64
CA PRO A 546 0.16 -19.73 -14.37
C PRO A 546 0.85 -18.95 -13.26
N LYS A 547 0.03 -18.36 -12.36
CA LYS A 547 0.54 -17.50 -11.29
C LYS A 547 1.66 -18.28 -10.58
N PRO A 548 2.90 -17.76 -10.52
CA PRO A 548 3.97 -18.49 -9.87
C PRO A 548 3.53 -18.82 -8.46
N ALA A 549 3.81 -20.06 -8.02
CA ALA A 549 3.50 -20.46 -6.66
C ALA A 549 4.16 -19.44 -5.70
N PRO A 550 3.45 -19.01 -4.63
CA PRO A 550 4.04 -18.06 -3.69
C PRO A 550 5.34 -18.65 -3.16
N GLY A 551 6.44 -17.93 -3.33
CA GLY A 551 7.71 -18.30 -2.72
C GLY A 551 7.61 -18.24 -1.20
N PRO A 552 8.56 -18.85 -0.47
CA PRO A 552 8.64 -18.67 0.98
C PRO A 552 8.71 -17.16 1.31
N MET A 553 7.99 -16.75 2.34
CA MET A 553 8.03 -15.37 2.83
C MET A 553 9.46 -15.06 3.30
N PRO A 554 10.03 -13.89 2.96
CA PRO A 554 11.36 -13.52 3.41
C PRO A 554 11.38 -13.29 4.93
N THR A 555 12.42 -13.79 5.59
CA THR A 555 12.62 -13.66 7.04
C THR A 555 13.84 -12.80 7.35
N GLY A 556 13.78 -12.00 8.42
CA GLY A 556 14.87 -11.14 8.88
C GLY A 556 14.96 -9.80 8.16
N THR A 557 15.90 -8.96 8.61
CA THR A 557 16.03 -7.56 8.17
C THR A 557 16.87 -7.43 6.90
N LYS A 558 16.31 -6.81 5.86
CA LYS A 558 17.08 -6.38 4.68
C LYS A 558 17.52 -4.92 4.82
N PRO A 559 18.80 -4.56 4.63
CA PRO A 559 19.23 -3.17 4.63
C PRO A 559 18.63 -2.40 3.44
N MET A 560 18.15 -1.19 3.70
CA MET A 560 17.74 -0.23 2.66
C MET A 560 18.95 0.27 1.87
N ASP A 561 18.79 0.42 0.56
CA ASP A 561 19.77 1.10 -0.30
C ASP A 561 19.73 2.63 -0.12
N GLY A 562 20.66 3.34 -0.77
CA GLY A 562 20.78 4.79 -0.66
C GLY A 562 19.57 5.56 -1.21
N MET A 563 18.86 5.01 -2.21
CA MET A 563 17.66 5.63 -2.78
C MET A 563 16.47 5.45 -1.82
N MET A 564 16.29 4.27 -1.25
CA MET A 564 15.27 3.99 -0.22
C MET A 564 15.45 4.91 1.00
N LYS A 565 16.69 5.07 1.49
CA LYS A 565 17.01 5.97 2.61
C LYS A 565 16.74 7.44 2.29
N ALA A 566 17.06 7.89 1.07
CA ALA A 566 16.78 9.26 0.63
C ALA A 566 15.27 9.53 0.48
N VAL A 567 14.49 8.56 0.00
CA VAL A 567 13.02 8.65 -0.06
C VAL A 567 12.42 8.70 1.34
N ALA A 568 12.84 7.82 2.26
CA ALA A 568 12.36 7.84 3.65
C ALA A 568 12.58 9.21 4.32
N LYS A 569 13.80 9.74 4.26
CA LYS A 569 14.16 11.07 4.80
C LYS A 569 13.39 12.24 4.17
N ASN A 570 12.88 12.10 2.95
CA ASN A 570 12.04 13.11 2.31
C ASN A 570 10.55 12.94 2.65
N MET A 571 10.08 11.75 2.99
CA MET A 571 8.70 11.52 3.46
C MET A 571 8.53 11.88 4.93
N GLU A 572 9.57 11.66 5.76
CA GLU A 572 9.63 12.13 7.15
C GLU A 572 9.37 13.64 7.24
N LYS A 573 10.01 14.44 6.38
CA LYS A 573 9.80 15.90 6.27
C LYS A 573 8.38 16.33 5.87
N THR A 574 7.56 15.43 5.32
CA THR A 574 6.17 15.78 4.99
C THR A 574 5.29 15.80 6.25
N LEU A 575 5.71 15.15 7.34
CA LEU A 575 4.96 15.15 8.60
C LEU A 575 4.86 16.55 9.24
N ASP A 576 5.82 17.43 8.95
CA ASP A 576 5.83 18.85 9.36
C ASP A 576 4.89 19.75 8.54
N VAL A 577 4.18 19.18 7.54
CA VAL A 577 3.29 19.92 6.64
C VAL A 577 1.83 19.59 6.95
N PRO A 578 1.02 20.56 7.42
CA PRO A 578 -0.40 20.32 7.70
C PRO A 578 -1.18 20.20 6.38
N ILE A 579 -1.28 18.97 5.87
CA ILE A 579 -1.92 18.68 4.59
C ILE A 579 -3.43 18.45 4.72
N PHE A 580 -4.19 19.02 3.79
CA PHE A 580 -5.60 18.71 3.57
C PHE A 580 -5.84 18.17 2.16
N ARG A 581 -7.03 17.61 1.91
CA ARG A 581 -7.36 16.89 0.68
C ARG A 581 -8.71 17.30 0.13
N VAL A 582 -8.82 17.41 -1.19
CA VAL A 582 -10.09 17.64 -1.90
C VAL A 582 -10.16 16.71 -3.09
N SER A 583 -11.30 16.02 -3.25
CA SER A 583 -11.52 15.04 -4.32
C SER A 583 -12.66 15.46 -5.24
N ARG A 584 -12.52 15.21 -6.54
CA ARG A 584 -13.56 15.45 -7.54
C ARG A 584 -13.60 14.31 -8.57
N LEU A 585 -14.81 13.96 -9.01
CA LEU A 585 -15.03 13.11 -10.17
C LEU A 585 -14.98 13.95 -11.44
N ILE A 586 -14.24 13.50 -12.45
CA ILE A 586 -14.11 14.16 -13.76
C ILE A 586 -14.47 13.16 -14.87
N THR A 587 -15.36 13.57 -15.78
CA THR A 587 -15.86 12.74 -16.87
C THR A 587 -14.87 12.73 -18.04
N THR A 588 -14.41 11.54 -18.47
CA THR A 588 -13.25 11.43 -19.38
C THR A 588 -13.63 11.22 -20.85
N ASP A 589 -14.92 11.18 -21.21
CA ASP A 589 -15.40 10.78 -22.54
C ASP A 589 -14.91 11.67 -23.72
N LYS A 590 -14.59 12.95 -23.50
CA LYS A 590 -13.96 13.80 -24.52
C LYS A 590 -12.44 13.68 -24.50
N PHE A 591 -11.85 13.71 -23.30
CA PHE A 591 -10.42 13.51 -23.08
C PHE A 591 -9.90 12.18 -23.70
N ASP A 592 -10.65 11.10 -23.56
CA ASP A 592 -10.38 9.79 -24.18
C ASP A 592 -10.39 9.83 -25.73
N LYS A 593 -11.25 10.65 -26.35
CA LYS A 593 -11.31 10.81 -27.81
C LYS A 593 -10.11 11.59 -28.34
N MET A 594 -9.85 12.75 -27.73
CA MET A 594 -8.69 13.58 -28.07
C MET A 594 -7.38 12.81 -27.86
N TYR A 595 -7.28 12.02 -26.78
CA TYR A 595 -6.17 11.08 -26.61
C TYR A 595 -6.06 10.05 -27.75
N ALA A 596 -7.17 9.48 -28.23
CA ALA A 596 -7.15 8.52 -29.33
C ALA A 596 -6.60 9.12 -30.65
N GLU A 597 -6.79 10.42 -30.86
CA GLU A 597 -6.26 11.17 -32.01
C GLU A 597 -4.75 11.46 -31.85
N VAL A 598 -4.34 12.08 -30.74
CA VAL A 598 -2.92 12.48 -30.51
C VAL A 598 -1.99 11.29 -30.20
N LYS A 599 -2.54 10.13 -29.79
CA LYS A 599 -1.76 8.90 -29.56
C LYS A 599 -0.92 8.47 -30.77
N GLY A 600 -1.40 8.74 -31.99
CA GLY A 600 -0.65 8.46 -33.22
C GLY A 600 0.66 9.23 -33.35
N GLN A 601 0.76 10.39 -32.69
CA GLN A 601 1.95 11.25 -32.64
C GLN A 601 2.91 10.86 -31.50
N GLY A 602 2.64 9.76 -30.78
CA GLY A 602 3.46 9.27 -29.68
C GLY A 602 3.23 9.97 -28.34
N VAL A 603 2.15 10.75 -28.21
CA VAL A 603 1.69 11.35 -26.95
C VAL A 603 1.16 10.25 -26.01
N SER A 604 1.38 10.41 -24.70
CA SER A 604 0.87 9.50 -23.66
C SER A 604 -0.21 10.17 -22.82
N VAL A 605 -1.10 9.39 -22.21
CA VAL A 605 -2.14 9.90 -21.29
C VAL A 605 -1.51 10.74 -20.18
N SER A 606 -0.38 10.29 -19.62
CA SER A 606 0.37 11.03 -18.59
C SER A 606 0.86 12.40 -19.07
N ALA A 607 1.37 12.51 -20.30
CA ALA A 607 1.81 13.78 -20.88
C ALA A 607 0.63 14.72 -21.19
N LEU A 608 -0.50 14.18 -21.66
CA LEU A 608 -1.72 14.97 -21.89
C LEU A 608 -2.32 15.49 -20.57
N LEU A 609 -2.33 14.66 -19.52
CA LEU A 609 -2.71 15.08 -18.16
C LEU A 609 -1.75 16.16 -17.63
N ALA A 610 -0.44 16.06 -17.90
CA ALA A 610 0.53 17.08 -17.52
C ALA A 610 0.28 18.43 -18.22
N LYS A 611 -0.02 18.47 -19.53
CA LYS A 611 -0.44 19.68 -20.25
C LYS A 611 -1.73 20.26 -19.67
N ALA A 612 -2.73 19.42 -19.39
CA ALA A 612 -4.03 19.84 -18.81
C ALA A 612 -3.87 20.50 -17.43
N VAL A 613 -3.10 19.86 -16.54
CA VAL A 613 -2.77 20.42 -15.22
C VAL A 613 -1.96 21.71 -15.37
N ALA A 614 -0.93 21.72 -16.21
CA ALA A 614 -0.07 22.90 -16.39
C ALA A 614 -0.84 24.12 -16.92
N LYS A 615 -1.74 23.93 -17.91
CA LYS A 615 -2.61 25.00 -18.42
C LYS A 615 -3.64 25.47 -17.40
N THR A 616 -4.13 24.57 -16.54
CA THR A 616 -5.03 24.97 -15.44
C THR A 616 -4.27 25.77 -14.37
N LEU A 617 -3.01 25.43 -14.07
CA LEU A 617 -2.18 26.15 -13.09
C LEU A 617 -1.87 27.60 -13.49
N GLU A 618 -1.92 27.97 -14.78
CA GLU A 618 -1.82 29.37 -15.22
C GLU A 618 -2.90 30.28 -14.62
N ARG A 619 -4.09 29.71 -14.35
CA ARG A 619 -5.20 30.39 -13.66
C ARG A 619 -5.11 30.30 -12.13
N HIS A 620 -4.29 29.39 -11.60
CA HIS A 620 -4.23 29.02 -10.18
C HIS A 620 -2.79 29.09 -9.61
N PRO A 621 -2.12 30.26 -9.65
CA PRO A 621 -0.71 30.38 -9.29
C PRO A 621 -0.42 30.06 -7.81
N ILE A 622 -1.41 30.14 -6.93
CA ILE A 622 -1.28 29.77 -5.51
C ILE A 622 -0.97 28.27 -5.31
N LEU A 623 -1.46 27.40 -6.20
CA LEU A 623 -1.20 25.96 -6.14
C LEU A 623 0.19 25.57 -6.69
N ASN A 624 0.75 26.40 -7.58
CA ASN A 624 2.13 26.30 -8.06
C ASN A 624 3.14 26.96 -7.09
N ALA A 625 2.66 27.66 -6.06
CA ALA A 625 3.49 28.30 -5.03
C ALA A 625 3.79 27.33 -3.87
N ALA A 626 4.91 27.57 -3.17
CA ALA A 626 5.33 26.82 -2.00
C ALA A 626 5.31 27.69 -0.73
N TYR A 627 5.09 27.07 0.42
CA TYR A 627 5.28 27.72 1.72
C TYR A 627 6.78 27.92 2.01
N ASP A 628 7.17 29.13 2.39
CA ASP A 628 8.50 29.46 2.87
C ASP A 628 8.51 29.44 4.42
N PRO A 629 9.39 28.66 5.08
CA PRO A 629 9.55 28.67 6.53
C PRO A 629 9.80 30.04 7.17
N ALA A 630 10.23 31.05 6.40
CA ALA A 630 10.29 32.45 6.84
C ALA A 630 8.91 33.12 7.05
N GLY A 631 7.80 32.41 6.83
CA GLY A 631 6.42 32.91 6.96
C GLY A 631 5.90 33.60 5.70
N ALA A 632 6.41 33.20 4.52
CA ALA A 632 6.07 33.81 3.23
C ALA A 632 5.55 32.78 2.22
N ILE A 633 4.97 33.27 1.12
CA ILE A 633 4.52 32.44 -0.01
C ILE A 633 5.52 32.61 -1.17
N LYS A 634 6.24 31.54 -1.50
CA LYS A 634 7.16 31.49 -2.63
C LYS A 634 6.40 31.13 -3.90
N TYR A 635 5.97 32.14 -4.65
CA TYR A 635 5.45 31.97 -6.00
C TYR A 635 6.56 31.54 -6.97
N ASN A 636 6.29 30.50 -7.76
CA ASN A 636 7.20 30.05 -8.81
C ASN A 636 6.71 30.59 -10.18
N PRO A 637 7.55 31.25 -10.98
CA PRO A 637 7.16 31.82 -12.28
C PRO A 637 7.02 30.75 -13.37
N ASP A 638 7.78 29.66 -13.25
CA ASP A 638 7.78 28.51 -14.14
C ASP A 638 6.76 27.45 -13.66
N ILE A 639 6.12 26.75 -14.60
CA ILE A 639 5.17 25.66 -14.31
C ILE A 639 5.83 24.32 -14.65
N ASN A 640 6.49 23.74 -13.65
CA ASN A 640 7.32 22.54 -13.79
C ASN A 640 6.61 21.33 -13.19
N ILE A 641 6.02 20.49 -14.05
CA ILE A 641 5.25 19.31 -13.63
C ILE A 641 6.19 18.14 -13.35
N ALA A 642 6.43 17.86 -12.08
CA ALA A 642 7.00 16.58 -11.65
C ALA A 642 5.97 15.47 -11.84
N MET A 643 6.40 14.31 -12.35
CA MET A 643 5.54 13.14 -12.51
C MET A 643 6.13 11.94 -11.79
N ALA A 644 5.38 11.35 -10.87
CA ALA A 644 5.77 10.19 -10.09
C ALA A 644 5.89 8.93 -10.97
N VAL A 645 7.08 8.35 -11.04
CA VAL A 645 7.38 7.11 -11.79
C VAL A 645 7.95 6.06 -10.83
N ALA A 646 7.22 4.96 -10.68
CA ALA A 646 7.71 3.79 -9.94
C ALA A 646 8.84 3.09 -10.71
N LEU A 647 9.88 2.69 -9.97
CA LEU A 647 11.03 1.93 -10.47
C LEU A 647 11.31 0.72 -9.57
N ASP A 648 12.06 -0.26 -10.07
CA ASP A 648 12.54 -1.37 -9.25
C ASP A 648 13.43 -0.86 -8.12
N GLY A 649 12.88 -0.88 -6.90
CA GLY A 649 13.50 -0.44 -5.65
C GLY A 649 13.12 0.96 -5.17
N GLY A 650 12.30 1.74 -5.88
CA GLY A 650 11.97 3.09 -5.38
C GLY A 650 11.06 3.94 -6.28
N LEU A 651 10.94 5.22 -5.90
CA LEU A 651 10.16 6.24 -6.60
C LEU A 651 11.09 7.35 -7.10
N ILE A 652 10.86 7.85 -8.32
CA ILE A 652 11.52 9.05 -8.83
C ILE A 652 10.52 9.98 -9.53
N THR A 653 10.83 11.27 -9.57
CA THR A 653 9.93 12.34 -10.03
C THR A 653 10.55 13.16 -11.20
N PRO A 654 10.75 12.56 -12.39
CA PRO A 654 11.13 13.31 -13.58
C PRO A 654 10.21 14.51 -13.83
N THR A 655 10.80 15.66 -14.14
CA THR A 655 10.12 16.95 -14.22
C THR A 655 10.02 17.44 -15.66
N LEU A 656 8.79 17.65 -16.13
CA LEU A 656 8.47 18.38 -17.35
C LEU A 656 8.47 19.88 -17.04
N ARG A 657 9.60 20.56 -17.31
CA ARG A 657 9.71 22.01 -17.14
C ARG A 657 8.82 22.76 -18.13
N ASN A 658 8.25 23.89 -17.70
CA ASN A 658 7.39 24.78 -18.50
C ASN A 658 6.39 24.04 -19.39
N ALA A 659 5.68 23.09 -18.78
CA ALA A 659 4.79 22.16 -19.47
C ALA A 659 3.52 22.83 -20.04
N ASN A 660 3.21 24.04 -19.59
CA ASN A 660 2.16 24.90 -20.14
C ASN A 660 2.56 25.42 -21.54
N ALA A 661 3.77 25.97 -21.67
CA ALA A 661 4.26 26.66 -22.86
C ALA A 661 4.87 25.73 -23.93
N MET A 662 4.84 24.41 -23.73
CA MET A 662 5.30 23.44 -24.72
C MET A 662 4.14 22.85 -25.53
N ASP A 663 4.37 22.66 -26.83
CA ASP A 663 3.43 21.91 -27.67
C ASP A 663 3.32 20.45 -27.20
N LEU A 664 2.13 19.87 -27.39
CA LEU A 664 1.79 18.56 -26.86
C LEU A 664 2.67 17.41 -27.41
N VAL A 665 3.21 17.55 -28.63
CA VAL A 665 4.03 16.52 -29.29
C VAL A 665 5.46 16.54 -28.74
N SER A 666 6.05 17.73 -28.60
CA SER A 666 7.34 17.93 -27.92
C SER A 666 7.28 17.54 -26.45
N LEU A 667 6.18 17.88 -25.75
CA LEU A 667 5.95 17.45 -24.37
C LEU A 667 5.90 15.91 -24.26
N GLY A 668 5.13 15.26 -25.15
CA GLY A 668 5.08 13.80 -25.26
C GLY A 668 6.44 13.16 -25.64
N GLY A 669 7.26 13.86 -26.43
CA GLY A 669 8.63 13.47 -26.76
C GLY A 669 9.56 13.52 -25.54
N LYS A 670 9.65 14.68 -24.89
CA LYS A 670 10.47 14.92 -23.69
C LYS A 670 10.08 13.99 -22.55
N TRP A 671 8.78 13.77 -22.33
CA TRP A 671 8.29 12.81 -21.35
C TRP A 671 8.82 11.39 -21.58
N ARG A 672 8.82 10.95 -22.84
CA ARG A 672 9.33 9.62 -23.24
C ARG A 672 10.84 9.49 -23.02
N GLU A 673 11.59 10.57 -23.23
CA GLU A 673 13.03 10.64 -22.94
C GLU A 673 13.29 10.59 -21.43
N LEU A 674 12.59 11.40 -20.63
CA LEU A 674 12.71 11.43 -19.17
C LEU A 674 12.35 10.08 -18.53
N VAL A 675 11.27 9.43 -18.98
CA VAL A 675 10.91 8.07 -18.52
C VAL A 675 12.01 7.06 -18.87
N LYS A 676 12.61 7.15 -20.06
CA LYS A 676 13.73 6.27 -20.44
C LYS A 676 14.97 6.55 -19.55
N LYS A 677 15.33 7.81 -19.33
CA LYS A 677 16.41 8.20 -18.39
C LYS A 677 16.13 7.71 -16.96
N ALA A 678 14.88 7.77 -16.50
CA ALA A 678 14.47 7.24 -15.19
C ALA A 678 14.71 5.74 -15.09
N GLN A 679 14.24 4.98 -16.09
CA GLN A 679 14.41 3.53 -16.16
C GLN A 679 15.88 3.11 -16.28
N GLU A 680 16.70 3.85 -17.02
CA GLU A 680 18.15 3.64 -17.10
C GLU A 680 18.94 4.17 -15.88
N LYS A 681 18.26 4.78 -14.89
CA LYS A 681 18.86 5.45 -13.71
C LYS A 681 19.91 6.52 -14.09
N ARG A 682 19.60 7.30 -15.13
CA ARG A 682 20.44 8.32 -15.80
C ARG A 682 19.81 9.72 -15.83
N LEU A 683 18.80 10.01 -15.01
CA LEU A 683 18.30 11.38 -14.84
C LEU A 683 19.37 12.26 -14.19
N ALA A 684 19.58 13.46 -14.73
CA ALA A 684 20.42 14.48 -14.11
C ALA A 684 19.73 15.07 -12.85
N PRO A 685 20.49 15.59 -11.85
CA PRO A 685 19.92 16.11 -10.61
C PRO A 685 18.84 17.18 -10.81
N ASP A 686 18.99 18.02 -11.82
CA ASP A 686 18.06 19.08 -12.16
C ASP A 686 16.78 18.55 -12.83
N GLU A 687 16.82 17.39 -13.49
CA GLU A 687 15.66 16.75 -14.13
C GLU A 687 14.64 16.17 -13.13
N TYR A 688 14.96 16.07 -11.82
CA TYR A 688 14.01 15.61 -10.79
C TYR A 688 13.87 16.52 -9.56
N THR A 689 14.69 17.57 -9.43
CA THR A 689 14.60 18.55 -8.31
C THR A 689 13.85 19.84 -8.66
N THR A 690 13.56 20.09 -9.94
CA THR A 690 13.00 21.39 -10.41
C THR A 690 11.48 21.45 -10.48
N GLY A 691 10.77 20.40 -10.03
CA GLY A 691 9.31 20.33 -10.07
C GLY A 691 8.64 21.24 -9.04
N THR A 692 7.69 22.06 -9.49
CA THR A 692 6.90 22.99 -8.64
C THR A 692 5.57 22.38 -8.21
N PHE A 693 5.02 21.48 -9.02
CA PHE A 693 3.77 20.74 -8.79
C PHE A 693 3.99 19.27 -9.17
N THR A 694 3.45 18.31 -8.39
CA THR A 694 3.59 16.88 -8.70
C THR A 694 2.27 16.24 -9.13
N ILE A 695 2.34 15.34 -10.13
CA ILE A 695 1.26 14.42 -10.51
C ILE A 695 1.68 12.98 -10.18
N SER A 696 0.78 12.24 -9.52
CA SER A 696 0.88 10.79 -9.32
C SER A 696 -0.33 10.10 -9.94
N ASN A 697 -0.10 9.07 -10.77
CA ASN A 697 -1.17 8.36 -11.48
C ASN A 697 -1.06 6.85 -11.24
N LEU A 698 -1.98 6.32 -10.45
CA LEU A 698 -2.09 4.87 -10.16
C LEU A 698 -3.25 4.20 -10.90
N GLY A 699 -3.94 4.93 -11.80
CA GLY A 699 -5.05 4.39 -12.57
C GLY A 699 -4.70 3.18 -13.45
N MET A 700 -3.43 3.05 -13.87
CA MET A 700 -2.95 1.85 -14.58
C MET A 700 -2.91 0.57 -13.72
N TYR A 701 -2.92 0.71 -12.39
CA TYR A 701 -3.00 -0.42 -11.44
C TYR A 701 -4.44 -0.75 -11.03
N GLY A 702 -5.44 -0.04 -11.56
CA GLY A 702 -6.87 -0.24 -11.22
C GLY A 702 -7.32 0.46 -9.94
N VAL A 703 -6.49 1.36 -9.37
CA VAL A 703 -6.82 2.17 -8.19
C VAL A 703 -7.87 3.22 -8.57
N SER A 704 -9.05 3.21 -7.93
CA SER A 704 -10.15 4.13 -8.23
C SER A 704 -9.96 5.54 -7.67
N ALA A 705 -9.35 5.63 -6.48
CA ALA A 705 -8.92 6.85 -5.81
C ALA A 705 -7.78 6.50 -4.84
N PHE A 706 -6.88 7.45 -4.57
CA PHE A 706 -5.86 7.33 -3.52
C PHE A 706 -5.39 8.72 -3.09
N ASP A 707 -4.71 8.76 -1.95
CA ASP A 707 -4.11 9.97 -1.41
C ASP A 707 -2.60 9.97 -1.67
N ALA A 708 -2.08 11.05 -2.24
CA ALA A 708 -0.65 11.23 -2.43
C ALA A 708 -0.05 12.04 -1.26
N ILE A 709 1.16 11.68 -0.84
CA ILE A 709 1.92 12.41 0.18
C ILE A 709 2.65 13.58 -0.51
N LEU A 710 2.49 14.79 0.03
CA LEU A 710 3.01 16.03 -0.57
C LEU A 710 4.55 16.07 -0.52
N PRO A 711 5.26 16.23 -1.66
CA PRO A 711 6.72 16.37 -1.64
C PRO A 711 7.16 17.65 -0.91
N PRO A 712 8.18 17.59 -0.05
CA PRO A 712 8.63 18.75 0.71
C PRO A 712 9.11 19.87 -0.22
N GLY A 713 8.62 21.10 0.01
CA GLY A 713 8.93 22.27 -0.81
C GLY A 713 7.99 22.52 -2.00
N GLN A 714 6.92 21.74 -2.14
CA GLN A 714 5.80 22.02 -3.07
C GLN A 714 4.52 22.38 -2.29
N GLY A 715 3.64 23.17 -2.90
CA GLY A 715 2.34 23.49 -2.28
C GLY A 715 1.26 22.42 -2.50
N SER A 716 1.30 21.69 -3.61
CA SER A 716 0.27 20.69 -3.92
C SER A 716 0.76 19.50 -4.77
N ILE A 717 0.06 18.37 -4.61
CA ILE A 717 0.23 17.14 -5.39
C ILE A 717 -1.12 16.59 -5.82
N LEU A 718 -1.21 16.10 -7.07
CA LEU A 718 -2.43 15.56 -7.67
C LEU A 718 -2.37 14.04 -7.83
N ALA A 719 -3.25 13.33 -7.14
CA ALA A 719 -3.46 11.89 -7.27
C ALA A 719 -4.57 11.60 -8.29
N ILE A 720 -4.26 10.78 -9.31
CA ILE A 720 -5.16 10.46 -10.42
C ILE A 720 -5.49 8.96 -10.41
N GLY A 721 -6.76 8.65 -10.19
CA GLY A 721 -7.32 7.30 -10.23
C GLY A 721 -7.60 6.78 -11.65
N GLY A 722 -8.04 5.53 -11.73
CA GLY A 722 -8.43 4.87 -12.98
C GLY A 722 -9.76 5.41 -13.50
N SER A 723 -9.82 5.64 -14.82
CA SER A 723 -11.08 5.95 -15.50
C SER A 723 -11.97 4.71 -15.59
N ILE A 724 -13.10 4.73 -14.89
CA ILE A 724 -14.07 3.62 -14.77
C ILE A 724 -15.43 3.99 -15.40
N PRO A 725 -16.21 3.03 -15.95
CA PRO A 725 -17.55 3.31 -16.45
C PRO A 725 -18.55 3.46 -15.29
N THR A 726 -19.10 4.66 -15.12
CA THR A 726 -20.06 5.01 -14.07
C THR A 726 -21.42 5.34 -14.67
N VAL A 727 -22.51 4.99 -14.00
CA VAL A 727 -23.85 5.47 -14.37
C VAL A 727 -24.04 6.87 -13.80
N VAL A 728 -24.17 7.85 -14.68
CA VAL A 728 -24.34 9.27 -14.33
C VAL A 728 -25.70 9.78 -14.80
N VAL A 729 -26.26 10.74 -14.07
CA VAL A 729 -27.43 11.52 -14.51
C VAL A 729 -26.92 12.74 -15.28
N ARG A 730 -27.33 12.88 -16.53
CA ARG A 730 -26.97 14.00 -17.39
C ARG A 730 -27.77 15.26 -17.04
N LYS A 731 -27.32 16.40 -17.57
CA LYS A 731 -27.98 17.72 -17.47
C LYS A 731 -29.43 17.73 -18.00
N ASP A 732 -29.85 16.72 -18.78
CA ASP A 732 -31.21 16.52 -19.32
C ASP A 732 -32.08 15.55 -18.47
N GLY A 733 -31.56 15.04 -17.35
CA GLY A 733 -32.24 14.05 -16.50
C GLY A 733 -32.15 12.61 -17.00
N SER A 734 -31.47 12.34 -18.13
CA SER A 734 -31.27 10.98 -18.63
C SER A 734 -30.12 10.26 -17.91
N PHE A 735 -30.27 8.94 -17.72
CA PHE A 735 -29.18 8.09 -17.26
C PHE A 735 -28.27 7.71 -18.43
N ALA A 736 -26.96 7.86 -18.25
CA ALA A 736 -25.96 7.42 -19.21
C ALA A 736 -24.81 6.69 -18.50
N VAL A 737 -24.20 5.72 -19.18
CA VAL A 737 -22.89 5.21 -18.78
C VAL A 737 -21.85 6.14 -19.40
N GLN A 738 -21.05 6.79 -18.56
CA GLN A 738 -19.96 7.67 -18.95
C GLN A 738 -18.70 7.28 -18.18
N LYS A 739 -17.53 7.51 -18.76
CA LYS A 739 -16.28 7.25 -18.03
C LYS A 739 -16.00 8.36 -17.03
N GLN A 740 -15.66 8.02 -15.79
CA GLN A 740 -15.21 8.96 -14.78
C GLN A 740 -13.91 8.50 -14.14
N MET A 741 -13.00 9.45 -13.89
CA MET A 741 -11.85 9.27 -13.00
C MET A 741 -12.07 10.05 -11.71
N THR A 742 -11.59 9.52 -10.58
CA THR A 742 -11.43 10.32 -9.36
C THR A 742 -10.08 11.02 -9.39
N VAL A 743 -10.07 12.31 -9.10
CA VAL A 743 -8.86 13.10 -8.91
C VAL A 743 -8.89 13.68 -7.50
N THR A 744 -7.85 13.41 -6.72
CA THR A 744 -7.66 13.97 -5.37
C THR A 744 -6.45 14.91 -5.40
N ILE A 745 -6.64 16.18 -5.03
CA ILE A 745 -5.52 17.08 -4.75
C ILE A 745 -5.21 17.06 -3.25
N THR A 746 -3.93 17.02 -2.90
CA THR A 746 -3.43 17.18 -1.52
C THR A 746 -2.60 18.45 -1.47
N CYS A 747 -2.89 19.34 -0.52
CA CYS A 747 -2.37 20.71 -0.45
C CYS A 747 -1.84 21.06 0.95
N ASP A 748 -0.81 21.89 1.01
CA ASP A 748 -0.33 22.52 2.25
C ASP A 748 -1.34 23.58 2.72
N HIS A 749 -1.96 23.36 3.88
CA HIS A 749 -3.03 24.23 4.37
C HIS A 749 -2.51 25.60 4.89
N ARG A 750 -1.19 25.82 4.98
CA ARG A 750 -0.61 27.08 5.47
C ARG A 750 -0.80 28.27 4.52
N HIS A 751 -0.87 28.01 3.21
CA HIS A 751 -1.09 29.06 2.20
C HIS A 751 -2.16 28.74 1.16
N ILE A 752 -2.57 27.48 1.02
CA ILE A 752 -3.66 27.04 0.14
C ILE A 752 -4.89 26.72 1.00
N TYR A 753 -6.06 27.20 0.59
CA TYR A 753 -7.33 26.95 1.27
C TYR A 753 -8.25 26.06 0.44
N GLY A 754 -9.31 25.54 1.08
CA GLY A 754 -10.28 24.67 0.42
C GLY A 754 -10.98 25.29 -0.79
N ALA A 755 -11.09 26.63 -0.83
CA ALA A 755 -11.59 27.35 -1.99
C ALA A 755 -10.66 27.21 -3.20
N ASP A 756 -9.36 27.52 -3.06
CA ASP A 756 -8.38 27.46 -4.15
C ASP A 756 -8.28 26.07 -4.77
N ALA A 757 -8.27 25.03 -3.91
CA ALA A 757 -8.26 23.64 -4.34
C ALA A 757 -9.55 23.23 -5.09
N ALA A 758 -10.73 23.71 -4.64
CA ALA A 758 -12.01 23.44 -5.29
C ALA A 758 -12.18 24.21 -6.61
N GLU A 759 -11.69 25.46 -6.69
CA GLU A 759 -11.64 26.30 -7.88
C GLU A 759 -10.77 25.65 -8.97
N PHE A 760 -9.57 25.19 -8.62
CA PHE A 760 -8.68 24.47 -9.55
C PHE A 760 -9.30 23.15 -10.02
N LEU A 761 -9.87 22.34 -9.12
CA LEU A 761 -10.53 21.09 -9.52
C LEU A 761 -11.78 21.33 -10.39
N ARG A 762 -12.47 22.47 -10.23
CA ARG A 762 -13.53 22.91 -11.13
C ARG A 762 -12.99 23.25 -12.52
N ASP A 763 -11.98 24.10 -12.59
CA ASP A 763 -11.42 24.58 -13.85
C ASP A 763 -10.73 23.45 -14.64
N LEU A 764 -10.03 22.53 -13.94
CA LEU A 764 -9.46 21.31 -14.53
C LEU A 764 -10.55 20.38 -15.07
N ALA A 765 -11.66 20.23 -14.36
CA ALA A 765 -12.79 19.42 -14.83
C ALA A 765 -13.48 20.08 -16.04
N GLU A 766 -13.69 21.39 -16.04
CA GLU A 766 -14.25 22.12 -17.19
C GLU A 766 -13.37 21.98 -18.44
N LEU A 767 -12.05 22.06 -18.29
CA LEU A 767 -11.08 21.83 -19.37
C LEU A 767 -11.05 20.36 -19.85
N MET A 768 -11.25 19.38 -18.96
CA MET A 768 -11.27 17.95 -19.35
C MET A 768 -12.63 17.44 -19.87
N GLU A 769 -13.73 18.09 -19.48
CA GLU A 769 -15.11 17.74 -19.88
C GLU A 769 -15.62 18.58 -21.05
N GLU A 770 -15.24 19.85 -21.14
CA GLU A 770 -15.75 20.82 -22.12
C GLU A 770 -14.67 21.33 -23.08
N ASP A 771 -13.57 21.93 -22.62
CA ASP A 771 -12.51 22.60 -23.44
C ASP A 771 -11.25 21.75 -23.71
N VAL A 772 -11.43 20.51 -24.17
CA VAL A 772 -10.30 19.59 -24.42
C VAL A 772 -9.45 20.01 -25.64
N GLU A 773 -10.05 20.71 -26.60
CA GLU A 773 -9.39 21.11 -27.86
C GLU A 773 -8.24 22.09 -27.63
N SER A 774 -8.35 22.97 -26.62
CA SER A 774 -7.32 23.98 -26.31
C SER A 774 -6.02 23.38 -25.72
N LEU A 775 -5.93 22.06 -25.55
CA LEU A 775 -4.70 21.34 -25.20
C LEU A 775 -3.80 21.04 -26.41
N LEU A 776 -4.25 21.36 -27.63
CA LEU A 776 -3.45 21.28 -28.86
C LEU A 776 -2.52 22.49 -29.03
N ASP A 777 -2.85 23.63 -28.41
CA ASP A 777 -2.03 24.84 -28.31
C ASP A 777 -1.06 24.76 -27.11
#